data_AF-A0A317V723-F1
#
_entry.id   AF-A0A317V723-F1
#
_cell.length_a   1.000
_cell.length_b   1.000
_cell.length_c   1.000
_cell.angle_alpha   90.00
_cell.angle_beta   90.00
_cell.angle_gamma   90.00
#
_symmetry.space_group_name_H-M   'P 1'
#
loop_
_entity.id
_entity.type
_entity.pdbx_description
1 polymer ?
#
loop_
_entity_poly.entity_id
_entity_poly.type
_entity_poly.pdbx_seq_one_letter_code
_entity_poly.pdbx_strand_id
1 'polypeptide(L)'
;MDFGSCGTSILPAYKPAPPTNLPLDAVNKEIITQDSDQEAWWEKTGPLLAKVLASARYSPAQQIKYLTFYRNTFIPRLGPYPHRFRCAISLGGLPLEFSVNYQQHGSPHPVARIGFEPLSPLSGTERDPYNRLTMQEFVGELERLQIPGFDTRLLERFWALHALTPDEQDSLKGAAPEYSDRRSQGMFGFDVRDDAISVKGYTLPMPKCQVTGQSVASLHRESIRQLGSMLDYYSAAFPLMDAYMEETGGYERSAFFSWDCTAPAQSRLKFYGYEIEVTWAKMEELWTLGGRVQSPTRARGLEYLQELWEVMELPSGPRPVTEDFNAGATPRRTPIVYNHEIRAGDPVPITKLYLPVHGENDGRVVRAVARFLQRIGLEEYGAGLEQTVEDFYPERDLGKTSCLTSWISFAYSEKTGTHDPIAADKPLISSPLLQEQVKAENLLHRARQLYKIAELGQEEYNHPTRVIGSKGHLGTLDYIYSTLTDLGDYYTVSNQSFPAVTGNVFESRLVLGHTVPESATAMGLTPPTKHKEPVYGQLVAVANHGCEASDYPSDLAGAVALISRGTCPFGTKSDLAGRAGAVAAVVYNNEQGDLSGTLGTPTPDHVSTFGISDTDAAPFLEKLHRGEKVDAIAYIDAIVETIHTTNIIAQTTGGDPDNCVMLGGHSDSVGEGPGINDDGSGSLTLLELATLLTQYSVNNCVRFAWWAAEEEGLLGSDYYVSVLTPAENQKIRLFMDYDMLASPNFAYQVYNATNAVNPVGSEELRDLYTEFYDDHGLNYTFIPFDGRSDYDAFIRHGIPGGGIATGAEGVKTVEEQAMFGGVTGEWYDPCYHQLCDTVANLNLTAWEWNTKLVAHSIATYAKSFDGFPERTEETSVSSMEEPKYHGPSLRQ
;
A
#
# COMPACT_ATOMS: atom_id res chain seq x y z
N MET A 1 14.36 -15.00 -13.91
CA MET A 1 15.64 -15.73 -13.67
C MET A 1 16.78 -14.89 -14.21
N ASP A 2 17.88 -14.71 -13.49
CA ASP A 2 19.10 -13.98 -13.89
C ASP A 2 20.26 -14.99 -14.13
N PHE A 3 20.98 -14.93 -15.26
CA PHE A 3 22.17 -15.75 -15.56
C PHE A 3 23.46 -14.90 -15.42
N GLY A 4 24.29 -15.12 -14.40
CA GLY A 4 25.58 -14.44 -14.23
C GLY A 4 26.76 -15.25 -14.77
N SER A 5 27.77 -14.65 -15.41
CA SER A 5 28.88 -15.37 -16.05
C SER A 5 30.20 -15.37 -15.27
N CYS A 6 30.89 -16.51 -15.15
CA CYS A 6 32.26 -16.55 -14.63
C CYS A 6 33.30 -16.34 -15.74
N GLY A 7 34.17 -15.35 -15.57
CA GLY A 7 35.44 -15.30 -16.30
C GLY A 7 36.53 -16.00 -15.51
N THR A 8 37.26 -16.91 -16.15
CA THR A 8 38.51 -17.46 -15.63
C THR A 8 39.67 -17.19 -16.58
N SER A 9 40.82 -16.97 -15.94
CA SER A 9 42.12 -16.60 -16.47
C SER A 9 42.65 -17.56 -17.53
N ILE A 10 43.22 -16.97 -18.60
CA ILE A 10 43.82 -17.58 -19.80
C ILE A 10 42.78 -18.04 -20.84
N LEU A 11 42.46 -17.14 -21.78
CA LEU A 11 41.68 -17.44 -22.99
C LEU A 11 42.54 -17.16 -24.24
N PRO A 12 42.84 -18.15 -25.10
CA PRO A 12 43.67 -17.99 -26.29
C PRO A 12 42.94 -17.32 -27.47
N ALA A 13 43.71 -16.97 -28.50
CA ALA A 13 43.38 -16.05 -29.58
C ALA A 13 42.10 -16.35 -30.39
N TYR A 14 41.33 -15.28 -30.62
CA TYR A 14 40.13 -15.20 -31.46
C TYR A 14 40.47 -15.30 -32.96
N LYS A 15 39.62 -15.98 -33.75
CA LYS A 15 39.57 -15.89 -35.22
C LYS A 15 38.15 -15.43 -35.64
N PRO A 16 37.98 -14.36 -36.45
CA PRO A 16 36.69 -13.94 -37.01
C PRO A 16 36.35 -14.72 -38.31
N ALA A 17 35.12 -14.87 -38.84
CA ALA A 17 33.92 -13.99 -38.99
C ALA A 17 32.70 -14.83 -39.54
N PRO A 18 31.58 -14.25 -40.04
CA PRO A 18 30.49 -13.44 -39.44
C PRO A 18 29.06 -14.08 -39.63
N PRO A 19 27.96 -13.45 -39.16
CA PRO A 19 27.27 -12.41 -39.93
C PRO A 19 27.25 -11.05 -39.19
N THR A 20 27.15 -9.97 -39.96
CA THR A 20 27.24 -8.56 -39.52
C THR A 20 26.37 -8.24 -38.31
N ASN A 21 26.98 -7.96 -37.15
CA ASN A 21 26.27 -7.44 -36.00
C ASN A 21 26.16 -5.92 -36.14
N LEU A 22 25.22 -5.46 -36.98
CA LEU A 22 25.07 -4.06 -37.38
C LEU A 22 25.08 -3.06 -36.20
N PRO A 23 24.45 -3.35 -35.03
CA PRO A 23 24.56 -2.50 -33.83
C PRO A 23 25.98 -2.36 -33.27
N LEU A 24 26.69 -3.47 -33.08
CA LEU A 24 28.06 -3.45 -32.54
C LEU A 24 29.02 -2.78 -33.50
N ASP A 25 28.89 -3.06 -34.80
CA ASP A 25 29.69 -2.43 -35.85
C ASP A 25 29.44 -0.91 -35.92
N ALA A 26 28.22 -0.45 -35.65
CA ALA A 26 27.90 0.97 -35.59
C ALA A 26 28.63 1.66 -34.43
N VAL A 27 28.58 1.09 -33.22
CA VAL A 27 29.30 1.64 -32.06
C VAL A 27 30.81 1.59 -32.28
N ASN A 28 31.35 0.50 -32.83
CA ASN A 28 32.78 0.36 -33.12
C ASN A 28 33.33 1.43 -34.07
N LYS A 29 32.52 1.96 -35.00
CA LYS A 29 32.95 3.03 -35.91
C LYS A 29 33.12 4.39 -35.21
N GLU A 30 32.43 4.59 -34.10
CA GLU A 30 32.48 5.83 -33.32
C GLU A 30 33.55 5.78 -32.21
N ILE A 31 34.13 4.61 -31.96
CA ILE A 31 35.13 4.42 -30.92
C ILE A 31 36.48 4.99 -31.36
N ILE A 32 36.95 5.98 -30.61
CA ILE A 32 38.34 6.46 -30.63
C ILE A 32 38.93 6.17 -29.24
N THR A 33 39.63 5.06 -29.05
CA THR A 33 40.33 4.75 -27.80
C THR A 33 41.79 5.18 -27.89
N GLN A 34 42.28 5.94 -26.91
CA GLN A 34 43.72 6.18 -26.72
C GLN A 34 44.29 5.38 -25.54
N ASP A 35 43.45 4.58 -24.87
CA ASP A 35 43.75 3.80 -23.68
C ASP A 35 43.63 2.31 -24.00
N SER A 36 44.74 1.58 -23.87
CA SER A 36 44.85 0.16 -24.20
C SER A 36 44.08 -0.76 -23.23
N ASP A 37 43.89 -0.35 -21.97
CA ASP A 37 43.14 -1.13 -21.00
C ASP A 37 41.64 -1.07 -21.33
N GLN A 38 41.14 0.12 -21.67
CA GLN A 38 39.76 0.31 -22.11
C GLN A 38 39.45 -0.43 -23.42
N GLU A 39 40.39 -0.42 -24.37
CA GLU A 39 40.26 -1.17 -25.62
C GLU A 39 40.18 -2.68 -25.35
N ALA A 40 41.08 -3.21 -24.52
CA ALA A 40 41.07 -4.62 -24.15
C ALA A 40 39.77 -5.03 -23.43
N TRP A 41 39.25 -4.19 -22.52
CA TRP A 41 37.95 -4.45 -21.89
C TRP A 41 36.82 -4.48 -22.92
N TRP A 42 36.74 -3.46 -23.79
CA TRP A 42 35.70 -3.37 -24.81
C TRP A 42 35.71 -4.57 -25.76
N GLU A 43 36.89 -4.98 -26.23
CA GLU A 43 37.04 -6.17 -27.10
C GLU A 43 36.49 -7.45 -26.45
N LYS A 44 36.55 -7.57 -25.13
CA LYS A 44 36.10 -8.76 -24.40
C LYS A 44 34.63 -8.69 -23.99
N THR A 45 34.15 -7.53 -23.58
CA THR A 45 32.83 -7.41 -22.94
C THR A 45 31.77 -6.77 -23.84
N GLY A 46 32.16 -5.91 -24.78
CA GLY A 46 31.25 -5.27 -25.74
C GLY A 46 30.50 -6.28 -26.62
N PRO A 47 31.20 -7.24 -27.27
CA PRO A 47 30.55 -8.29 -28.04
C PRO A 47 29.63 -9.19 -27.20
N LEU A 48 29.99 -9.46 -25.95
CA LEU A 48 29.17 -10.26 -25.05
C LEU A 48 27.87 -9.51 -24.68
N LEU A 49 27.96 -8.23 -24.31
CA LEU A 49 26.77 -7.41 -24.03
C LEU A 49 25.86 -7.30 -25.27
N ALA A 50 26.43 -7.16 -26.46
CA ALA A 50 25.65 -7.13 -27.70
C ALA A 50 24.83 -8.42 -27.89
N LYS A 51 25.43 -9.59 -27.61
CA LYS A 51 24.72 -10.87 -27.65
C LYS A 51 23.64 -10.97 -26.56
N VAL A 52 23.92 -10.49 -25.35
CA VAL A 52 22.95 -10.45 -24.23
C VAL A 52 21.73 -9.60 -24.57
N LEU A 53 21.94 -8.40 -25.14
CA LEU A 53 20.84 -7.53 -25.58
C LEU A 53 20.06 -8.16 -26.75
N ALA A 54 20.76 -8.80 -27.70
CA ALA A 54 20.10 -9.49 -28.79
C ALA A 54 19.24 -10.68 -28.32
N SER A 55 19.74 -11.49 -27.38
CA SER A 55 18.98 -12.62 -26.82
C SER A 55 17.75 -12.16 -26.04
N ALA A 56 17.82 -10.97 -25.44
CA ALA A 56 16.72 -10.35 -24.72
C ALA A 56 15.80 -9.51 -25.64
N ARG A 57 15.92 -9.64 -26.97
CA ARG A 57 15.04 -9.06 -28.00
C ARG A 57 15.02 -7.53 -28.10
N TYR A 58 16.07 -6.85 -27.63
CA TYR A 58 16.19 -5.40 -27.82
C TYR A 58 16.28 -5.07 -29.32
N SER A 59 15.60 -4.02 -29.74
CA SER A 59 15.70 -3.51 -31.11
C SER A 59 17.13 -3.05 -31.45
N PRO A 60 17.54 -3.02 -32.73
CA PRO A 60 18.86 -2.53 -33.12
C PRO A 60 19.18 -1.13 -32.58
N ALA A 61 18.19 -0.23 -32.51
CA ALA A 61 18.36 1.12 -31.97
C ALA A 61 18.64 1.09 -30.45
N GLN A 62 17.90 0.28 -29.70
CA GLN A 62 18.14 0.09 -28.26
C GLN A 62 19.50 -0.57 -28.01
N GLN A 63 19.89 -1.56 -28.83
CA GLN A 63 21.22 -2.18 -28.73
C GLN A 63 22.34 -1.15 -28.89
N ILE A 64 22.25 -0.28 -29.92
CA ILE A 64 23.23 0.82 -30.11
C ILE A 64 23.24 1.75 -28.90
N LYS A 65 22.07 2.23 -28.46
CA LYS A 65 21.92 3.11 -27.29
C LYS A 65 22.63 2.55 -26.06
N TYR A 66 22.38 1.28 -25.73
CA TYR A 66 22.90 0.67 -24.51
C TYR A 66 24.34 0.18 -24.63
N LEU A 67 24.81 -0.19 -25.81
CA LEU A 67 26.23 -0.42 -26.07
C LEU A 67 27.04 0.88 -25.97
N THR A 68 26.52 1.99 -26.49
CA THR A 68 27.14 3.32 -26.35
C THR A 68 27.15 3.77 -24.88
N PHE A 69 26.05 3.59 -24.16
CA PHE A 69 26.00 3.86 -22.71
C PHE A 69 27.02 3.00 -21.95
N TYR A 70 27.09 1.70 -22.25
CA TYR A 70 28.08 0.80 -21.65
C TYR A 70 29.52 1.25 -21.92
N ARG A 71 29.83 1.60 -23.18
CA ARG A 71 31.14 2.07 -23.59
C ARG A 71 31.55 3.35 -22.87
N ASN A 72 30.65 4.30 -22.73
CA ASN A 72 30.96 5.63 -22.20
C ASN A 72 30.99 5.67 -20.67
N THR A 73 30.16 4.85 -20.02
CA THR A 73 29.98 4.91 -18.56
C THR A 73 30.79 3.82 -17.83
N PHE A 74 30.89 2.61 -18.37
CA PHE A 74 31.43 1.47 -17.63
C PHE A 74 32.87 1.18 -18.02
N ILE A 75 33.20 1.13 -19.32
CA ILE A 75 34.56 0.79 -19.78
C ILE A 75 35.66 1.67 -19.15
N PRO A 76 35.52 3.00 -19.01
CA PRO A 76 36.52 3.84 -18.34
C PRO A 76 36.69 3.54 -16.85
N ARG A 77 35.77 2.77 -16.26
CA ARG A 77 35.66 2.48 -14.83
C ARG A 77 35.81 0.98 -14.53
N LEU A 78 36.35 0.19 -15.46
CA LEU A 78 36.73 -1.22 -15.20
C LEU A 78 38.18 -1.36 -14.72
N GLY A 79 38.93 -0.25 -14.62
CA GLY A 79 40.33 -0.24 -14.19
C GLY A 79 41.29 -0.92 -15.18
N PRO A 80 42.53 -1.20 -14.77
CA PRO A 80 43.54 -1.81 -15.64
C PRO A 80 43.14 -3.19 -16.18
N TYR A 81 43.63 -3.58 -17.35
CA TYR A 81 43.43 -4.92 -17.91
C TYR A 81 44.76 -5.70 -17.97
N PRO A 82 44.84 -6.94 -17.44
CA PRO A 82 43.82 -7.60 -16.62
C PRO A 82 43.63 -6.87 -15.27
N HIS A 83 42.41 -6.97 -14.73
CA HIS A 83 42.07 -6.41 -13.42
C HIS A 83 43.04 -6.87 -12.33
N ARG A 84 43.31 -5.99 -11.36
CA ARG A 84 44.20 -6.27 -10.22
C ARG A 84 43.45 -6.35 -8.89
N PHE A 85 42.31 -5.69 -8.81
CA PHE A 85 41.44 -5.70 -7.64
C PHE A 85 40.38 -6.79 -7.79
N ARG A 86 40.41 -7.78 -6.90
CA ARG A 86 39.41 -8.86 -6.85
C ARG A 86 38.08 -8.28 -6.35
N CYS A 87 37.09 -8.19 -7.22
CA CYS A 87 35.78 -7.59 -6.94
C CYS A 87 34.81 -8.63 -6.38
N ALA A 88 33.85 -8.19 -5.55
CA ALA A 88 32.84 -9.08 -4.98
C ALA A 88 31.65 -9.34 -5.94
N ILE A 89 31.49 -8.53 -6.99
CA ILE A 89 30.35 -8.60 -7.92
C ILE A 89 30.29 -9.90 -8.73
N SER A 90 31.41 -10.59 -8.92
CA SER A 90 31.44 -11.88 -9.62
C SER A 90 32.28 -12.91 -8.87
N LEU A 91 31.90 -14.19 -8.98
CA LEU A 91 32.62 -15.30 -8.34
C LEU A 91 34.06 -15.47 -8.84
N GLY A 92 34.37 -14.94 -10.03
CA GLY A 92 35.71 -14.92 -10.61
C GLY A 92 36.59 -13.75 -10.16
N GLY A 93 36.03 -12.78 -9.43
CA GLY A 93 36.75 -11.59 -9.01
C GLY A 93 36.77 -10.44 -10.04
N LEU A 94 36.03 -10.58 -11.15
CA LEU A 94 35.90 -9.56 -12.18
C LEU A 94 35.01 -8.39 -11.73
N PRO A 95 35.26 -7.16 -12.19
CA PRO A 95 34.46 -5.97 -11.86
C PRO A 95 33.11 -5.88 -12.58
N LEU A 96 32.67 -6.96 -13.23
CA LEU A 96 31.52 -6.95 -14.13
C LEU A 96 30.80 -8.30 -14.16
N GLU A 97 29.47 -8.26 -14.19
CA GLU A 97 28.60 -9.39 -14.46
C GLU A 97 27.42 -8.94 -15.33
N PHE A 98 27.05 -9.71 -16.35
CA PHE A 98 25.80 -9.50 -17.08
C PHE A 98 24.76 -10.51 -16.61
N SER A 99 23.50 -10.08 -16.56
CA SER A 99 22.37 -10.97 -16.33
C SER A 99 21.17 -10.59 -17.20
N VAL A 100 20.27 -11.55 -17.42
CA VAL A 100 19.02 -11.34 -18.16
C VAL A 100 17.90 -11.82 -17.27
N ASN A 101 16.94 -10.95 -16.95
CA ASN A 101 15.78 -11.26 -16.14
C ASN A 101 14.60 -11.69 -17.01
N TYR A 102 14.31 -12.98 -17.02
CA TYR A 102 13.08 -13.53 -17.59
C TYR A 102 11.92 -13.35 -16.61
N GLN A 103 10.86 -12.68 -17.08
CA GLN A 103 9.60 -12.48 -16.38
C GLN A 103 8.49 -13.05 -17.25
N GLN A 104 7.51 -13.68 -16.61
CA GLN A 104 6.35 -14.19 -17.33
C GLN A 104 5.33 -13.10 -17.58
N HIS A 105 5.19 -12.20 -16.60
CA HIS A 105 4.30 -11.03 -16.65
C HIS A 105 5.11 -9.77 -16.33
N GLY A 106 4.74 -8.64 -16.94
CA GLY A 106 5.39 -7.35 -16.73
C GLY A 106 6.03 -6.77 -17.98
N SER A 107 7.32 -7.05 -18.22
CA SER A 107 8.05 -6.50 -19.37
C SER A 107 7.73 -7.27 -20.66
N PRO A 108 7.54 -6.60 -21.82
CA PRO A 108 7.20 -7.26 -23.09
C PRO A 108 8.30 -8.19 -23.60
N HIS A 109 9.53 -8.04 -23.09
CA HIS A 109 10.66 -8.93 -23.34
C HIS A 109 11.58 -8.99 -22.08
N PRO A 110 12.50 -9.96 -22.00
CA PRO A 110 13.44 -10.08 -20.89
C PRO A 110 14.29 -8.82 -20.70
N VAL A 111 14.61 -8.50 -19.46
CA VAL A 111 15.37 -7.28 -19.12
C VAL A 111 16.83 -7.62 -18.87
N ALA A 112 17.74 -7.05 -19.66
CA ALA A 112 19.18 -7.15 -19.41
C ALA A 112 19.58 -6.28 -18.21
N ARG A 113 20.52 -6.78 -17.39
CA ARG A 113 21.16 -6.07 -16.29
C ARG A 113 22.67 -6.09 -16.42
N ILE A 114 23.28 -4.95 -16.10
CA ILE A 114 24.73 -4.81 -15.95
C ILE A 114 25.05 -4.65 -14.46
N GLY A 115 25.63 -5.70 -13.86
CA GLY A 115 26.21 -5.67 -12.52
C GLY A 115 27.67 -5.22 -12.61
N PHE A 116 28.07 -4.28 -11.75
CA PHE A 116 29.32 -3.56 -11.93
C PHE A 116 29.91 -3.05 -10.62
N GLU A 117 31.23 -3.20 -10.45
CA GLU A 117 32.01 -2.55 -9.39
C GLU A 117 33.03 -1.58 -10.02
N PRO A 118 32.89 -0.25 -9.82
CA PRO A 118 33.80 0.71 -10.43
C PRO A 118 35.21 0.61 -9.85
N LEU A 119 36.18 0.52 -10.75
CA LEU A 119 37.60 0.51 -10.48
C LEU A 119 38.32 1.67 -11.16
N SER A 120 39.47 2.01 -10.60
CA SER A 120 40.45 2.93 -11.17
C SER A 120 41.83 2.29 -11.12
N PRO A 121 42.87 2.91 -11.72
CA PRO A 121 44.25 2.47 -11.54
C PRO A 121 44.73 2.49 -10.08
N LEU A 122 44.01 3.15 -9.16
CA LEU A 122 44.35 3.20 -7.73
C LEU A 122 43.73 2.06 -6.93
N SER A 123 42.66 1.43 -7.42
CA SER A 123 41.93 0.38 -6.70
C SER A 123 42.85 -0.78 -6.33
N GLY A 124 42.92 -1.09 -5.04
CA GLY A 124 43.77 -2.16 -4.48
C GLY A 124 45.23 -1.78 -4.26
N THR A 125 45.67 -0.58 -4.67
CA THR A 125 47.01 -0.06 -4.36
C THR A 125 47.05 0.49 -2.94
N GLU A 126 48.23 0.84 -2.43
CA GLU A 126 48.37 1.51 -1.11
C GLU A 126 47.57 2.81 -0.99
N ARG A 127 47.25 3.47 -2.12
CA ARG A 127 46.47 4.71 -2.16
C ARG A 127 44.96 4.49 -2.05
N ASP A 128 44.46 3.32 -2.46
CA ASP A 128 43.03 2.97 -2.38
C ASP A 128 42.83 1.45 -2.13
N PRO A 129 43.31 0.93 -0.98
CA PRO A 129 43.39 -0.52 -0.74
C PRO A 129 42.03 -1.23 -0.68
N TYR A 130 40.96 -0.48 -0.35
CA TYR A 130 39.57 -0.96 -0.23
C TYR A 130 38.65 -0.34 -1.28
N ASN A 131 39.21 0.22 -2.38
CA ASN A 131 38.43 0.81 -3.48
C ASN A 131 37.44 1.92 -3.04
N ARG A 132 37.73 2.62 -1.94
CA ARG A 132 36.84 3.63 -1.35
C ARG A 132 36.79 4.90 -2.19
N LEU A 133 37.95 5.37 -2.68
CA LEU A 133 38.05 6.63 -3.43
C LEU A 133 37.29 6.53 -4.75
N THR A 134 37.51 5.45 -5.48
CA THR A 134 36.87 5.23 -6.78
C THR A 134 35.35 5.16 -6.66
N MET A 135 34.84 4.47 -5.64
CA MET A 135 33.40 4.39 -5.38
C MET A 135 32.80 5.77 -5.10
N GLN A 136 33.46 6.59 -4.27
CA GLN A 136 33.01 7.94 -3.96
C GLN A 136 32.97 8.83 -5.22
N GLU A 137 33.96 8.72 -6.10
CA GLU A 137 33.98 9.45 -7.38
C GLU A 137 32.83 9.03 -8.30
N PHE A 138 32.57 7.72 -8.39
CA PHE A 138 31.52 7.19 -9.27
C PHE A 138 30.10 7.56 -8.82
N VAL A 139 29.84 7.64 -7.50
CA VAL A 139 28.55 8.15 -6.98
C VAL A 139 28.26 9.56 -7.51
N GLY A 140 29.25 10.44 -7.51
CA GLY A 140 29.11 11.79 -8.08
C GLY A 140 29.07 11.83 -9.61
N GLU A 141 29.42 10.74 -10.30
CA GLU A 141 29.24 10.60 -11.75
C GLU A 141 27.81 10.17 -12.10
N LEU A 142 27.22 9.28 -11.32
CA LEU A 142 25.84 8.83 -11.52
C LEU A 142 24.84 10.00 -11.52
N GLU A 143 25.03 10.95 -10.60
CA GLU A 143 24.22 12.17 -10.54
C GLU A 143 24.35 13.01 -11.83
N ARG A 144 25.55 13.09 -12.39
CA ARG A 144 25.82 13.82 -13.65
C ARG A 144 25.27 13.13 -14.89
N LEU A 145 24.99 11.83 -14.85
CA LEU A 145 24.36 11.12 -15.95
C LEU A 145 22.88 11.50 -16.13
N GLN A 146 22.26 12.16 -15.13
CA GLN A 146 20.86 12.60 -15.17
C GLN A 146 19.89 11.50 -15.59
N ILE A 147 20.11 10.28 -15.07
CA ILE A 147 19.24 9.13 -15.36
C ILE A 147 17.83 9.43 -14.82
N PRO A 148 16.77 9.38 -15.65
CA PRO A 148 15.42 9.66 -15.18
C PRO A 148 15.00 8.75 -14.02
N GLY A 149 14.48 9.34 -12.94
CA GLY A 149 14.02 8.61 -11.75
C GLY A 149 15.14 8.16 -10.80
N PHE A 150 16.40 8.47 -11.10
CA PHE A 150 17.53 8.23 -10.19
C PHE A 150 17.51 9.20 -9.01
N ASP A 151 17.68 8.68 -7.80
CA ASP A 151 17.69 9.44 -6.56
C ASP A 151 18.85 8.98 -5.66
N THR A 152 19.64 9.93 -5.17
CA THR A 152 20.86 9.65 -4.40
C THR A 152 20.62 9.55 -2.90
N ARG A 153 19.45 9.94 -2.36
CA ARG A 153 19.24 10.12 -0.91
C ARG A 153 19.55 8.87 -0.09
N LEU A 154 19.07 7.70 -0.54
CA LEU A 154 19.37 6.42 0.11
C LEU A 154 20.82 5.99 -0.12
N LEU A 155 21.36 6.26 -1.31
CA LEU A 155 22.73 5.93 -1.66
C LEU A 155 23.73 6.68 -0.77
N GLU A 156 23.60 7.99 -0.64
CA GLU A 156 24.44 8.82 0.23
C GLU A 156 24.36 8.37 1.69
N ARG A 157 23.15 8.05 2.17
CA ARG A 157 22.92 7.61 3.55
C ARG A 157 23.57 6.26 3.84
N PHE A 158 23.25 5.23 3.05
CA PHE A 158 23.79 3.88 3.28
C PHE A 158 25.28 3.81 3.00
N TRP A 159 25.79 4.58 2.04
CA TRP A 159 27.24 4.67 1.81
C TRP A 159 27.96 5.23 3.04
N ALA A 160 27.48 6.34 3.60
CA ALA A 160 28.07 6.94 4.80
C ALA A 160 28.06 5.99 6.00
N LEU A 161 27.04 5.13 6.10
CA LEU A 161 26.89 4.18 7.19
C LEU A 161 27.72 2.90 7.01
N HIS A 162 27.78 2.36 5.79
CA HIS A 162 28.33 1.03 5.50
C HIS A 162 29.76 1.03 4.97
N ALA A 163 30.22 2.12 4.36
CA ALA A 163 31.58 2.20 3.84
C ALA A 163 32.58 2.67 4.92
N LEU A 164 33.83 2.29 4.74
CA LEU A 164 34.94 2.76 5.56
C LEU A 164 35.13 4.27 5.43
N THR A 165 35.40 4.95 6.54
CA THR A 165 35.98 6.29 6.54
C THR A 165 37.49 6.23 6.23
N PRO A 166 38.16 7.36 5.89
CA PRO A 166 39.62 7.37 5.74
C PRO A 166 40.36 6.82 6.95
N ASP A 167 39.97 7.22 8.16
CA ASP A 167 40.62 6.80 9.41
C ASP A 167 40.40 5.31 9.68
N GLU A 168 39.19 4.81 9.42
CA GLU A 168 38.86 3.39 9.53
C GLU A 168 39.66 2.55 8.53
N GLN A 169 39.78 3.00 7.28
CA GLN A 169 40.60 2.33 6.27
C GLN A 169 42.07 2.24 6.69
N ASP A 170 42.61 3.32 7.26
CA ASP A 170 43.99 3.37 7.75
C ASP A 170 44.22 2.37 8.89
N SER A 171 43.23 2.19 9.78
CA SER A 171 43.31 1.21 10.87
C SER A 171 43.24 -0.26 10.40
N LEU A 172 42.73 -0.52 9.19
CA LEU A 172 42.65 -1.85 8.57
C LEU A 172 43.83 -2.18 7.64
N LYS A 173 44.86 -1.32 7.55
CA LYS A 173 46.03 -1.57 6.70
C LYS A 173 46.69 -2.91 7.06
N GLY A 174 46.72 -3.83 6.09
CA GLY A 174 47.29 -5.18 6.24
C GLY A 174 46.36 -6.24 6.84
N ALA A 175 45.09 -5.92 7.14
CA ALA A 175 44.15 -6.84 7.80
C ALA A 175 43.52 -7.89 6.85
N ALA A 176 43.45 -7.61 5.55
CA ALA A 176 42.94 -8.52 4.52
C ALA A 176 44.05 -8.87 3.51
N PRO A 177 44.09 -10.09 2.95
CA PRO A 177 45.03 -10.44 1.89
C PRO A 177 44.94 -9.46 0.71
N GLU A 178 46.07 -9.18 0.07
CA GLU A 178 46.16 -8.29 -1.11
C GLU A 178 45.28 -8.73 -2.29
N TYR A 179 44.72 -9.94 -2.27
CA TYR A 179 43.85 -10.49 -3.30
C TYR A 179 42.59 -11.15 -2.70
N SER A 180 41.86 -10.40 -1.88
CA SER A 180 40.57 -10.82 -1.29
C SER A 180 39.43 -9.91 -1.77
N ASP A 181 38.28 -10.51 -2.09
CA ASP A 181 37.02 -9.84 -2.46
C ASP A 181 36.39 -9.09 -1.28
N ARG A 182 36.78 -9.44 -0.05
CA ARG A 182 36.43 -8.78 1.21
C ARG A 182 36.88 -7.33 1.30
N ARG A 183 37.69 -6.84 0.35
CA ARG A 183 38.07 -5.44 0.26
C ARG A 183 37.05 -4.57 -0.49
N SER A 184 36.10 -5.17 -1.18
CA SER A 184 35.03 -4.46 -1.90
C SER A 184 34.13 -3.71 -0.91
N GLN A 185 33.67 -2.51 -1.28
CA GLN A 185 32.83 -1.66 -0.42
C GLN A 185 31.42 -1.50 -0.96
N GLY A 186 31.26 -1.53 -2.28
CA GLY A 186 29.95 -1.51 -2.90
C GLY A 186 29.99 -1.81 -4.39
N MET A 187 28.80 -1.95 -4.93
CA MET A 187 28.57 -2.37 -6.31
C MET A 187 27.29 -1.72 -6.82
N PHE A 188 27.05 -1.79 -8.13
CA PHE A 188 25.86 -1.24 -8.76
C PHE A 188 25.23 -2.24 -9.72
N GLY A 189 23.91 -2.17 -9.84
CA GLY A 189 23.14 -2.89 -10.85
C GLY A 189 22.36 -1.92 -11.71
N PHE A 190 22.44 -2.07 -13.03
CA PHE A 190 21.71 -1.25 -13.99
C PHE A 190 20.74 -2.13 -14.78
N ASP A 191 19.45 -2.01 -14.47
CA ASP A 191 18.37 -2.63 -15.26
C ASP A 191 18.11 -1.77 -16.49
N VAL A 192 18.36 -2.33 -17.65
CA VAL A 192 18.29 -1.61 -18.91
C VAL A 192 16.92 -1.89 -19.54
N ARG A 193 15.93 -1.01 -19.43
CA ARG A 193 14.55 -1.24 -19.91
C ARG A 193 14.36 -0.65 -21.31
N ASP A 194 13.15 -0.69 -21.86
CA ASP A 194 12.88 -0.17 -23.20
C ASP A 194 13.37 1.27 -23.38
N ASP A 195 12.98 2.16 -22.47
CA ASP A 195 13.33 3.58 -22.52
C ASP A 195 13.88 4.15 -21.20
N ALA A 196 14.10 3.31 -20.19
CA ALA A 196 14.58 3.73 -18.89
C ALA A 196 15.76 2.89 -18.41
N ILE A 197 16.57 3.45 -17.51
CA ILE A 197 17.63 2.72 -16.80
C ILE A 197 17.29 2.83 -15.31
N SER A 198 17.12 1.69 -14.64
CA SER A 198 16.94 1.68 -13.18
C SER A 198 18.26 1.32 -12.51
N VAL A 199 18.70 2.12 -11.54
CA VAL A 199 19.97 1.93 -10.82
C VAL A 199 19.71 1.32 -9.45
N LYS A 200 20.53 0.36 -9.05
CA LYS A 200 20.53 -0.27 -7.73
C LYS A 200 21.89 -0.10 -7.08
N GLY A 201 21.89 0.30 -5.81
CA GLY A 201 23.09 0.40 -5.00
C GLY A 201 23.26 -0.83 -4.11
N TYR A 202 24.49 -1.30 -3.97
CA TYR A 202 24.87 -2.39 -3.07
C TYR A 202 26.03 -1.93 -2.20
N THR A 203 26.00 -2.30 -0.92
CA THR A 203 27.08 -2.06 0.04
C THR A 203 27.48 -3.37 0.70
N LEU A 204 28.79 -3.56 0.91
CA LEU A 204 29.36 -4.68 1.62
C LEU A 204 29.85 -4.20 3.00
N PRO A 205 29.03 -4.34 4.06
CA PRO A 205 29.34 -3.74 5.35
C PRO A 205 30.47 -4.46 6.13
N MET A 206 30.96 -5.60 5.65
CA MET A 206 31.87 -6.46 6.43
C MET A 206 33.15 -5.75 6.89
N PRO A 207 33.85 -4.95 6.06
CA PRO A 207 35.01 -4.20 6.54
C PRO A 207 34.65 -3.16 7.61
N LYS A 208 33.48 -2.53 7.50
CA LYS A 208 32.96 -1.58 8.49
C LYS A 208 32.64 -2.26 9.81
N CYS A 209 31.98 -3.42 9.78
CA CYS A 209 31.74 -4.23 10.98
C CYS A 209 33.06 -4.68 11.62
N GLN A 210 34.04 -5.09 10.81
CA GLN A 210 35.36 -5.53 11.31
C GLN A 210 36.10 -4.42 12.06
N VAL A 211 36.12 -3.19 11.52
CA VAL A 211 36.86 -2.08 12.14
C VAL A 211 36.15 -1.46 13.33
N THR A 212 34.82 -1.38 13.28
CA THR A 212 34.01 -0.77 14.35
C THR A 212 33.68 -1.74 15.49
N GLY A 213 33.80 -3.05 15.25
CA GLY A 213 33.33 -4.10 16.16
C GLY A 213 31.81 -4.23 16.23
N GLN A 214 31.05 -3.49 15.40
CA GLN A 214 29.60 -3.63 15.32
C GLN A 214 29.21 -4.93 14.63
N SER A 215 28.18 -5.60 15.15
CA SER A 215 27.58 -6.74 14.45
C SER A 215 26.81 -6.27 13.21
N VAL A 216 26.66 -7.15 12.22
CA VAL A 216 25.82 -6.86 11.03
C VAL A 216 24.38 -6.56 11.45
N ALA A 217 23.84 -7.30 12.42
CA ALA A 217 22.51 -7.06 12.97
C ALA A 217 22.35 -5.62 13.48
N SER A 218 23.30 -5.14 14.28
CA SER A 218 23.30 -3.76 14.79
C SER A 218 23.37 -2.74 13.66
N LEU A 219 24.18 -2.98 12.64
CA LEU A 219 24.33 -2.08 11.51
C LEU A 219 23.07 -2.03 10.63
N HIS A 220 22.43 -3.18 10.38
CA HIS A 220 21.15 -3.24 9.67
C HIS A 220 20.02 -2.55 10.44
N ARG A 221 19.91 -2.78 11.76
CA ARG A 221 18.94 -2.06 12.62
C ARG A 221 19.19 -0.55 12.60
N GLU A 222 20.45 -0.13 12.66
CA GLU A 222 20.84 1.28 12.55
C GLU A 222 20.48 1.86 11.18
N SER A 223 20.67 1.10 10.10
CA SER A 223 20.30 1.51 8.74
C SER A 223 18.83 1.84 8.63
N ILE A 224 17.99 1.00 9.24
CA ILE A 224 16.54 1.20 9.29
C ILE A 224 16.17 2.36 10.21
N ARG A 225 16.78 2.46 11.40
CA ARG A 225 16.56 3.57 12.33
C ARG A 225 16.88 4.94 11.71
N GLN A 226 17.94 5.03 10.90
CA GLN A 226 18.33 6.28 10.23
C GLN A 226 17.39 6.71 9.10
N LEU A 227 16.38 5.92 8.75
CA LEU A 227 15.32 6.35 7.84
C LEU A 227 14.40 7.40 8.50
N GLY A 228 14.38 7.52 9.82
CA GLY A 228 13.64 8.57 10.53
C GLY A 228 12.14 8.49 10.29
N SER A 229 11.49 9.58 9.90
CA SER A 229 10.06 9.60 9.55
C SER A 229 9.72 8.79 8.29
N MET A 230 10.71 8.29 7.55
CA MET A 230 10.47 7.33 6.45
C MET A 230 10.30 5.90 6.98
N LEU A 231 10.53 5.65 8.29
CA LEU A 231 10.42 4.34 8.92
C LEU A 231 8.99 3.81 8.92
N ASP A 232 8.00 4.69 9.03
CA ASP A 232 6.58 4.33 9.10
C ASP A 232 6.15 3.50 7.87
N TYR A 233 6.75 3.80 6.71
CA TYR A 233 6.57 3.04 5.48
C TYR A 233 7.05 1.58 5.57
N TYR A 234 8.11 1.28 6.32
CA TYR A 234 8.76 -0.05 6.35
C TYR A 234 8.44 -0.86 7.62
N SER A 235 7.61 -0.31 8.50
CA SER A 235 7.51 -0.66 9.93
C SER A 235 6.96 -2.05 10.23
N ALA A 236 6.09 -2.61 9.38
CA ALA A 236 5.50 -3.93 9.62
C ALA A 236 6.41 -5.10 9.17
N ALA A 237 7.09 -4.98 8.03
CA ALA A 237 7.87 -6.09 7.46
C ALA A 237 9.24 -6.29 8.13
N PHE A 238 9.93 -5.21 8.51
CA PHE A 238 11.29 -5.31 9.07
C PHE A 238 11.34 -6.08 10.40
N PRO A 239 10.47 -5.84 11.40
CA PRO A 239 10.50 -6.60 12.65
C PRO A 239 10.33 -8.11 12.45
N LEU A 240 9.49 -8.52 11.49
CA LEU A 240 9.27 -9.94 11.17
C LEU A 240 10.55 -10.59 10.62
N MET A 241 11.22 -9.90 9.69
CA MET A 241 12.52 -10.34 9.16
C MET A 241 13.60 -10.31 10.25
N ASP A 242 13.68 -9.25 11.05
CA ASP A 242 14.70 -9.08 12.09
C ASP A 242 14.62 -10.21 13.13
N ALA A 243 13.41 -10.55 13.58
CA ALA A 243 13.18 -11.67 14.48
C ALA A 243 13.61 -13.00 13.85
N TYR A 244 13.22 -13.28 12.60
CA TYR A 244 13.64 -14.49 11.89
C TYR A 244 15.18 -14.59 11.76
N MET A 245 15.82 -13.50 11.37
CA MET A 245 17.27 -13.44 11.17
C MET A 245 18.05 -13.58 12.48
N GLU A 246 17.53 -13.05 13.60
CA GLU A 246 18.13 -13.22 14.93
C GLU A 246 17.99 -14.67 15.41
N GLU A 247 16.78 -15.22 15.37
CA GLU A 247 16.48 -16.57 15.87
C GLU A 247 17.24 -17.66 15.12
N THR A 248 17.40 -17.51 13.81
CA THR A 248 18.08 -18.50 12.97
C THR A 248 19.59 -18.29 12.88
N GLY A 249 20.13 -17.21 13.45
CA GLY A 249 21.52 -16.79 13.23
C GLY A 249 21.79 -16.33 11.79
N GLY A 250 20.75 -15.90 11.06
CA GLY A 250 20.86 -15.36 9.70
C GLY A 250 21.82 -14.17 9.58
N TYR A 251 21.94 -13.34 10.62
CA TYR A 251 22.88 -12.21 10.62
C TYR A 251 24.36 -12.62 10.58
N GLU A 252 24.73 -13.76 11.13
CA GLU A 252 26.12 -14.28 11.06
C GLU A 252 26.51 -14.68 9.64
N ARG A 253 25.52 -14.93 8.79
CA ARG A 253 25.69 -15.32 7.38
C ARG A 253 25.30 -14.21 6.41
N SER A 254 25.11 -12.99 6.90
CA SER A 254 24.78 -11.85 6.04
C SER A 254 25.91 -11.54 5.06
N ALA A 255 25.54 -11.22 3.82
CA ALA A 255 26.46 -11.00 2.71
C ALA A 255 26.62 -9.51 2.40
N PHE A 256 25.53 -8.86 2.01
CA PHE A 256 25.51 -7.45 1.60
C PHE A 256 24.10 -6.87 1.70
N PHE A 257 24.01 -5.55 1.59
CA PHE A 257 22.77 -4.79 1.66
C PHE A 257 22.56 -4.02 0.34
N SER A 258 21.33 -3.98 -0.18
CA SER A 258 21.04 -3.26 -1.43
C SER A 258 19.73 -2.51 -1.40
N TRP A 259 19.60 -1.52 -2.28
CA TRP A 259 18.36 -0.77 -2.48
C TRP A 259 18.22 -0.30 -3.93
N ASP A 260 17.01 0.10 -4.32
CA ASP A 260 16.81 0.82 -5.59
C ASP A 260 17.12 2.31 -5.38
N CYS A 261 17.95 2.90 -6.24
CA CYS A 261 18.32 4.32 -6.21
C CYS A 261 17.20 5.16 -6.84
N THR A 262 16.03 5.15 -6.22
CA THR A 262 14.84 5.92 -6.57
C THR A 262 14.30 6.62 -5.33
N ALA A 263 13.18 7.34 -5.45
CA ALA A 263 12.56 8.01 -4.32
C ALA A 263 12.41 7.05 -3.12
N PRO A 264 12.77 7.45 -1.89
CA PRO A 264 12.78 6.53 -0.74
C PRO A 264 11.47 5.78 -0.48
N ALA A 265 10.32 6.39 -0.78
CA ALA A 265 9.00 5.75 -0.64
C ALA A 265 8.73 4.66 -1.71
N GLN A 266 9.48 4.65 -2.81
CA GLN A 266 9.37 3.66 -3.89
C GLN A 266 10.50 2.62 -3.86
N SER A 267 11.52 2.84 -3.03
CA SER A 267 12.67 1.96 -2.94
C SER A 267 12.33 0.66 -2.22
N ARG A 268 13.07 -0.39 -2.56
CA ARG A 268 13.01 -1.71 -1.91
C ARG A 268 14.35 -1.96 -1.26
N LEU A 269 14.36 -2.20 0.05
CA LEU A 269 15.57 -2.50 0.80
C LEU A 269 15.73 -4.02 0.86
N LYS A 270 16.94 -4.52 0.59
CA LYS A 270 17.20 -5.96 0.47
C LYS A 270 18.37 -6.37 1.33
N PHE A 271 18.11 -7.36 2.19
CA PHE A 271 19.09 -7.91 3.12
C PHE A 271 19.54 -9.27 2.60
N TYR A 272 20.79 -9.37 2.14
CA TYR A 272 21.31 -10.61 1.56
C TYR A 272 22.04 -11.45 2.59
N GLY A 273 21.92 -12.77 2.46
CA GLY A 273 22.67 -13.74 3.24
C GLY A 273 23.06 -14.96 2.43
N TYR A 274 23.97 -15.74 3.01
CA TYR A 274 24.36 -17.07 2.55
C TYR A 274 23.68 -18.14 3.39
N GLU A 275 23.38 -19.27 2.78
CA GLU A 275 23.00 -20.48 3.49
C GLU A 275 23.81 -21.67 2.98
N ILE A 276 24.56 -22.25 3.92
CA ILE A 276 25.54 -23.31 3.70
C ILE A 276 24.84 -24.64 3.52
N GLU A 277 23.73 -24.88 4.23
CA GLU A 277 22.97 -26.11 4.15
C GLU A 277 22.06 -26.12 2.93
N VAL A 278 22.58 -26.63 1.81
CA VAL A 278 21.85 -26.71 0.55
C VAL A 278 20.93 -27.90 0.56
N THR A 279 19.69 -27.69 1.02
CA THR A 279 18.62 -28.69 1.09
C THR A 279 17.28 -28.05 0.72
N TRP A 280 16.32 -28.86 0.27
CA TRP A 280 14.96 -28.38 0.00
C TRP A 280 14.30 -27.78 1.25
N ALA A 281 14.40 -28.45 2.40
CA ALA A 281 13.84 -27.97 3.67
C ALA A 281 14.34 -26.57 4.02
N LYS A 282 15.61 -26.28 3.73
CA LYS A 282 16.18 -24.96 3.97
C LYS A 282 15.73 -23.91 2.95
N MET A 283 15.52 -24.30 1.69
CA MET A 283 14.89 -23.43 0.68
C MET A 283 13.48 -23.01 1.09
N GLU A 284 12.67 -23.96 1.57
CA GLU A 284 11.31 -23.72 2.08
C GLU A 284 11.31 -22.83 3.33
N GLU A 285 12.22 -23.09 4.28
CA GLU A 285 12.39 -22.26 5.48
C GLU A 285 12.73 -20.81 5.12
N LEU A 286 13.72 -20.58 4.24
CA LEU A 286 14.09 -19.24 3.78
C LEU A 286 12.93 -18.56 3.04
N TRP A 287 12.19 -19.30 2.20
CA TRP A 287 11.07 -18.79 1.42
C TRP A 287 9.92 -18.29 2.30
N THR A 288 9.65 -18.99 3.41
CA THR A 288 8.52 -18.74 4.32
C THR A 288 8.91 -18.02 5.61
N LEU A 289 10.20 -17.67 5.78
CA LEU A 289 10.78 -17.16 7.03
C LEU A 289 10.48 -18.09 8.22
N GLY A 290 10.66 -19.40 8.00
CA GLY A 290 10.34 -20.44 8.97
C GLY A 290 8.84 -20.55 9.25
N GLY A 291 8.00 -20.41 8.23
CA GLY A 291 6.54 -20.47 8.33
C GLY A 291 5.85 -19.19 8.82
N ARG A 292 6.59 -18.10 9.06
CA ARG A 292 6.05 -16.80 9.50
C ARG A 292 5.28 -16.06 8.40
N VAL A 293 5.62 -16.31 7.15
CA VAL A 293 4.97 -15.67 5.99
C VAL A 293 4.28 -16.74 5.17
N GLN A 294 2.94 -16.71 5.19
CA GLN A 294 2.09 -17.64 4.47
C GLN A 294 1.04 -16.86 3.69
N SER A 295 0.85 -17.22 2.42
CA SER A 295 -0.25 -16.75 1.57
C SER A 295 -0.38 -17.69 0.37
N PRO A 296 -1.50 -17.67 -0.37
CA PRO A 296 -1.63 -18.42 -1.61
C PRO A 296 -0.52 -18.12 -2.62
N THR A 297 -0.15 -16.84 -2.79
CA THR A 297 0.98 -16.41 -3.62
C THR A 297 2.30 -17.05 -3.17
N ARG A 298 2.53 -17.18 -1.85
CA ARG A 298 3.75 -17.84 -1.34
C ARG A 298 3.75 -19.33 -1.61
N ALA A 299 2.62 -19.99 -1.38
CA ALA A 299 2.47 -21.41 -1.66
C ALA A 299 2.72 -21.69 -3.15
N ARG A 300 2.12 -20.89 -4.04
CA ARG A 300 2.31 -21.02 -5.49
C ARG A 300 3.74 -20.78 -5.93
N GLY A 301 4.38 -19.74 -5.41
CA GLY A 301 5.80 -19.50 -5.68
C GLY A 301 6.70 -20.62 -5.17
N LEU A 302 6.35 -21.25 -4.03
CA LEU A 302 7.06 -22.39 -3.48
C LEU A 302 6.91 -23.65 -4.36
N GLU A 303 5.72 -23.90 -4.92
CA GLU A 303 5.49 -24.99 -5.89
C GLU A 303 6.41 -24.87 -7.12
N TYR A 304 6.48 -23.67 -7.71
CA TYR A 304 7.38 -23.45 -8.85
C TYR A 304 8.85 -23.54 -8.48
N LEU A 305 9.22 -23.04 -7.31
CA LEU A 305 10.57 -23.18 -6.81
C LEU A 305 10.93 -24.65 -6.61
N GLN A 306 9.98 -25.47 -6.15
CA GLN A 306 10.14 -26.92 -6.00
C GLN A 306 10.34 -27.60 -7.35
N GLU A 307 9.50 -27.29 -8.32
CA GLU A 307 9.63 -27.81 -9.68
C GLU A 307 10.99 -27.44 -10.29
N LEU A 308 11.42 -26.18 -10.17
CA LEU A 308 12.72 -25.74 -10.65
C LEU A 308 13.87 -26.47 -9.93
N TRP A 309 13.78 -26.62 -8.61
CA TRP A 309 14.75 -27.37 -7.80
C TRP A 309 14.88 -28.83 -8.26
N GLU A 310 13.75 -29.51 -8.45
CA GLU A 310 13.69 -30.92 -8.88
C GLU A 310 14.29 -31.10 -10.28
N VAL A 311 13.93 -30.23 -11.23
CA VAL A 311 14.38 -30.34 -12.63
C VAL A 311 15.88 -30.04 -12.78
N MET A 312 16.49 -29.27 -11.88
CA MET A 312 17.93 -28.99 -11.87
C MET A 312 18.78 -30.11 -11.25
N GLU A 313 18.19 -30.97 -10.43
CA GLU A 313 18.87 -32.08 -9.74
C GLU A 313 20.11 -31.63 -8.93
N LEU A 314 19.98 -30.54 -8.16
CA LEU A 314 21.09 -30.00 -7.37
C LEU A 314 21.43 -30.95 -6.19
N PRO A 315 22.70 -31.39 -6.03
CA PRO A 315 23.09 -32.24 -4.92
C PRO A 315 22.93 -31.54 -3.56
N SER A 316 22.22 -32.18 -2.63
CA SER A 316 22.09 -31.67 -1.27
C SER A 316 23.36 -31.83 -0.45
N GLY A 317 23.55 -30.95 0.54
CA GLY A 317 24.63 -31.01 1.52
C GLY A 317 25.30 -29.66 1.80
N PRO A 318 26.23 -29.62 2.77
CA PRO A 318 26.91 -28.39 3.17
C PRO A 318 27.82 -27.86 2.05
N ARG A 319 27.70 -26.57 1.76
CA ARG A 319 28.51 -25.84 0.77
C ARG A 319 29.09 -24.56 1.40
N PRO A 320 30.30 -24.61 1.98
CA PRO A 320 30.84 -23.48 2.73
C PRO A 320 31.21 -22.29 1.81
N VAL A 321 31.10 -21.09 2.35
CA VAL A 321 31.58 -19.85 1.69
C VAL A 321 33.11 -19.88 1.60
N THR A 322 33.68 -19.53 0.43
CA THR A 322 35.13 -19.48 0.21
C THR A 322 35.52 -18.22 -0.56
N GLU A 323 36.76 -17.75 -0.46
CA GLU A 323 37.23 -16.51 -1.13
C GLU A 323 37.35 -16.64 -2.66
N ASP A 324 37.56 -17.86 -3.16
CA ASP A 324 37.64 -18.11 -4.60
C ASP A 324 36.98 -19.42 -5.00
N PHE A 325 35.76 -19.30 -5.53
CA PHE A 325 35.00 -20.43 -6.05
C PHE A 325 35.57 -20.98 -7.36
N ASN A 326 36.54 -20.32 -7.98
CA ASN A 326 37.23 -20.81 -9.18
C ASN A 326 38.63 -21.33 -8.88
N ALA A 327 39.07 -21.32 -7.61
CA ALA A 327 40.36 -21.84 -7.22
C ALA A 327 40.42 -23.38 -7.34
N GLY A 328 41.39 -23.87 -8.13
CA GLY A 328 41.68 -25.29 -8.30
C GLY A 328 41.42 -25.80 -9.73
N ALA A 329 41.51 -27.12 -9.92
CA ALA A 329 41.31 -27.74 -11.24
C ALA A 329 39.82 -27.79 -11.65
N THR A 330 38.91 -27.75 -10.69
CA THR A 330 37.46 -27.74 -10.88
C THR A 330 36.86 -26.64 -10.01
N PRO A 331 35.94 -25.82 -10.53
CA PRO A 331 35.21 -24.83 -9.74
C PRO A 331 34.51 -25.47 -8.53
N ARG A 332 34.51 -24.76 -7.41
CA ARG A 332 33.85 -25.17 -6.16
C ARG A 332 32.36 -24.86 -6.23
N ARG A 333 31.55 -25.69 -5.58
CA ARG A 333 30.10 -25.47 -5.50
C ARG A 333 29.76 -24.34 -4.54
N THR A 334 28.81 -23.48 -4.91
CA THR A 334 28.38 -22.34 -4.09
C THR A 334 27.31 -22.70 -3.05
N PRO A 335 27.19 -21.94 -1.94
CA PRO A 335 26.02 -21.97 -1.05
C PRO A 335 24.78 -21.37 -1.71
N ILE A 336 23.60 -21.53 -1.08
CA ILE A 336 22.42 -20.73 -1.44
C ILE A 336 22.71 -19.26 -1.10
N VAL A 337 22.32 -18.35 -1.98
CA VAL A 337 22.22 -16.92 -1.64
C VAL A 337 20.75 -16.57 -1.55
N TYR A 338 20.36 -15.73 -0.61
CA TYR A 338 19.00 -15.24 -0.48
C TYR A 338 19.01 -13.73 -0.23
N ASN A 339 17.90 -13.07 -0.53
CA ASN A 339 17.57 -11.82 0.16
C ASN A 339 16.14 -11.81 0.65
N HIS A 340 15.94 -11.08 1.74
CA HIS A 340 14.64 -10.60 2.16
C HIS A 340 14.51 -9.14 1.75
N GLU A 341 13.50 -8.86 0.95
CA GLU A 341 13.14 -7.55 0.45
C GLU A 341 12.04 -6.95 1.33
N ILE A 342 12.23 -5.72 1.79
CA ILE A 342 11.19 -4.93 2.44
C ILE A 342 10.87 -3.72 1.57
N ARG A 343 9.60 -3.36 1.52
CA ARG A 343 9.08 -2.26 0.73
C ARG A 343 8.12 -1.44 1.57
N ALA A 344 8.09 -0.14 1.30
CA ALA A 344 7.11 0.77 1.82
C ALA A 344 5.67 0.26 1.62
N GLY A 345 4.89 0.12 2.69
CA GLY A 345 3.48 -0.27 2.68
C GLY A 345 3.21 -1.77 2.62
N ASP A 346 4.24 -2.60 2.37
CA ASP A 346 4.06 -4.06 2.35
C ASP A 346 4.16 -4.61 3.78
N PRO A 347 3.16 -5.39 4.27
CA PRO A 347 3.14 -5.85 5.66
C PRO A 347 4.14 -6.98 5.95
N VAL A 348 4.66 -7.66 4.92
CA VAL A 348 5.57 -8.81 5.05
C VAL A 348 6.74 -8.75 4.06
N PRO A 349 7.92 -9.27 4.41
CA PRO A 349 9.07 -9.33 3.50
C PRO A 349 8.86 -10.25 2.29
N ILE A 350 9.54 -9.95 1.18
CA ILE A 350 9.62 -10.80 -0.01
C ILE A 350 10.96 -11.50 -0.10
N THR A 351 10.95 -12.83 -0.06
CA THR A 351 12.17 -13.62 -0.27
C THR A 351 12.45 -13.81 -1.76
N LYS A 352 13.70 -13.56 -2.15
CA LYS A 352 14.29 -13.98 -3.44
C LYS A 352 15.44 -14.94 -3.15
N LEU A 353 15.45 -16.08 -3.84
CA LEU A 353 16.47 -17.12 -3.70
C LEU A 353 17.38 -17.15 -4.92
N TYR A 354 18.64 -17.48 -4.71
CA TYR A 354 19.68 -17.64 -5.72
C TYR A 354 20.20 -19.07 -5.58
N LEU A 355 19.84 -19.87 -6.58
CA LEU A 355 20.10 -21.29 -6.62
C LEU A 355 21.60 -21.53 -6.86
N PRO A 356 22.21 -22.47 -6.09
CA PRO A 356 23.65 -22.67 -6.08
C PRO A 356 24.12 -23.55 -7.25
N VAL A 357 24.13 -22.97 -8.45
CA VAL A 357 24.42 -23.67 -9.70
C VAL A 357 25.90 -23.63 -10.10
N HIS A 358 26.69 -22.70 -9.57
CA HIS A 358 28.12 -22.65 -9.86
C HIS A 358 28.83 -23.90 -9.34
N GLY A 359 29.75 -24.45 -10.13
CA GLY A 359 30.38 -25.75 -9.86
C GLY A 359 29.53 -26.96 -10.29
N GLU A 360 28.32 -26.76 -10.80
CA GLU A 360 27.53 -27.79 -11.48
C GLU A 360 27.71 -27.70 -13.00
N ASN A 361 27.43 -28.78 -13.73
CA ASN A 361 27.57 -28.77 -15.18
C ASN A 361 26.63 -27.74 -15.83
N ASP A 362 27.20 -26.80 -16.59
CA ASP A 362 26.45 -25.69 -17.19
C ASP A 362 25.36 -26.19 -18.15
N GLY A 363 25.68 -27.15 -19.03
CA GLY A 363 24.70 -27.70 -19.97
C GLY A 363 23.50 -28.35 -19.29
N ARG A 364 23.71 -29.06 -18.18
CA ARG A 364 22.61 -29.63 -17.37
C ARG A 364 21.74 -28.52 -16.78
N VAL A 365 22.35 -27.51 -16.16
CA VAL A 365 21.65 -26.38 -15.53
C VAL A 365 20.84 -25.60 -16.58
N VAL A 366 21.46 -25.26 -17.71
CA VAL A 366 20.81 -24.50 -18.78
C VAL A 366 19.62 -25.26 -19.36
N ARG A 367 19.74 -26.57 -19.61
CA ARG A 367 18.61 -27.41 -20.06
C ARG A 367 17.50 -27.52 -19.03
N ALA A 368 17.83 -27.55 -17.74
CA ALA A 368 16.84 -27.54 -16.67
C ALA A 368 16.04 -26.23 -16.66
N VAL A 369 16.73 -25.09 -16.74
CA VAL A 369 16.08 -23.77 -16.83
C VAL A 369 15.27 -23.63 -18.12
N ALA A 370 15.78 -24.13 -19.24
CA ALA A 370 15.06 -24.14 -20.52
C ALA A 370 13.70 -24.86 -20.43
N ARG A 371 13.67 -26.03 -19.77
CA ARG A 371 12.43 -26.78 -19.53
C ARG A 371 11.48 -26.02 -18.61
N PHE A 372 12.01 -25.44 -17.53
CA PHE A 372 11.21 -24.67 -16.60
C PHE A 372 10.59 -23.42 -17.25
N LEU A 373 11.35 -22.69 -18.09
CA LEU A 373 10.83 -21.57 -18.89
C LEU A 373 9.67 -21.99 -19.80
N GLN A 374 9.82 -23.10 -20.53
CA GLN A 374 8.73 -23.63 -21.37
C GLN A 374 7.50 -23.99 -20.54
N ARG A 375 7.72 -24.61 -19.37
CA ARG A 375 6.64 -25.02 -18.46
C ARG A 375 5.80 -23.85 -17.95
N ILE A 376 6.44 -22.71 -17.69
CA ILE A 376 5.76 -21.49 -17.20
C ILE A 376 5.27 -20.57 -18.33
N GLY A 377 5.16 -21.07 -19.56
CA GLY A 377 4.60 -20.31 -20.69
C GLY A 377 5.59 -19.38 -21.40
N LEU A 378 6.89 -19.48 -21.11
CA LEU A 378 7.97 -18.77 -21.81
C LEU A 378 8.64 -19.66 -22.85
N GLU A 379 7.84 -20.34 -23.67
CA GLU A 379 8.27 -21.37 -24.62
C GLU A 379 9.33 -20.85 -25.61
N GLU A 380 9.12 -19.64 -26.13
CA GLU A 380 10.03 -19.02 -27.11
C GLU A 380 11.45 -18.80 -26.56
N TYR A 381 11.58 -18.50 -25.26
CA TYR A 381 12.88 -18.30 -24.61
C TYR A 381 13.49 -19.64 -24.21
N GLY A 382 12.68 -20.54 -23.67
CA GLY A 382 13.16 -21.84 -23.23
C GLY A 382 13.65 -22.72 -24.39
N ALA A 383 12.98 -22.72 -25.54
CA ALA A 383 13.36 -23.54 -26.69
C ALA A 383 14.74 -23.19 -27.27
N GLY A 384 15.15 -21.91 -27.19
CA GLY A 384 16.42 -21.41 -27.74
C GLY A 384 17.53 -21.18 -26.71
N LEU A 385 17.27 -21.42 -25.42
CA LEU A 385 18.17 -21.00 -24.35
C LEU A 385 19.55 -21.70 -24.41
N GLU A 386 19.59 -23.00 -24.70
CA GLU A 386 20.86 -23.74 -24.77
C GLU A 386 21.77 -23.19 -25.87
N GLN A 387 21.22 -23.01 -27.08
CA GLN A 387 21.95 -22.38 -28.19
C GLN A 387 22.39 -20.95 -27.85
N THR A 388 21.54 -20.18 -27.17
CA THR A 388 21.86 -18.81 -26.76
C THR A 388 23.10 -18.77 -25.85
N VAL A 389 23.21 -19.69 -24.90
CA VAL A 389 24.36 -19.78 -24.00
C VAL A 389 25.61 -20.28 -24.73
N GLU A 390 25.48 -21.23 -25.66
CA GLU A 390 26.58 -21.64 -26.54
C GLU A 390 27.10 -20.48 -27.39
N ASP A 391 26.20 -19.65 -27.93
CA ASP A 391 26.55 -18.49 -28.74
C ASP A 391 27.30 -17.42 -27.94
N PHE A 392 27.08 -17.33 -26.62
CA PHE A 392 27.87 -16.45 -25.75
C PHE A 392 29.34 -16.91 -25.66
N TYR A 393 29.57 -18.23 -25.63
CA TYR A 393 30.89 -18.86 -25.44
C TYR A 393 31.18 -19.93 -26.51
N PRO A 394 31.31 -19.55 -27.79
CA PRO A 394 31.39 -20.49 -28.90
C PRO A 394 32.62 -21.41 -28.87
N GLU A 395 33.65 -21.04 -28.11
CA GLU A 395 34.86 -21.84 -27.88
C GLU A 395 34.75 -22.83 -26.71
N ARG A 396 33.62 -22.87 -26.00
CA ARG A 396 33.40 -23.71 -24.81
C ARG A 396 32.34 -24.78 -25.08
N ASP A 397 32.55 -25.96 -24.51
CA ASP A 397 31.62 -27.09 -24.55
C ASP A 397 30.81 -27.12 -23.25
N LEU A 398 29.52 -26.79 -23.32
CA LEU A 398 28.63 -26.75 -22.14
C LEU A 398 28.53 -28.11 -21.42
N GLY A 399 28.81 -29.22 -22.10
CA GLY A 399 28.89 -30.55 -21.50
C GLY A 399 30.13 -30.76 -20.62
N LYS A 400 31.10 -29.84 -20.66
CA LYS A 400 32.37 -29.91 -19.91
C LYS A 400 32.63 -28.73 -18.98
N THR A 401 31.88 -27.64 -19.08
CA THR A 401 32.03 -26.49 -18.20
C THR A 401 31.16 -26.60 -16.95
N SER A 402 31.53 -25.85 -15.91
CA SER A 402 30.80 -25.80 -14.64
C SER A 402 30.88 -24.44 -13.94
N CYS A 403 31.03 -23.38 -14.72
CA CYS A 403 31.21 -22.03 -14.18
C CYS A 403 30.64 -20.94 -15.10
N LEU A 404 30.09 -21.26 -16.26
CA LEU A 404 29.52 -20.22 -17.13
C LEU A 404 28.25 -19.62 -16.53
N THR A 405 27.54 -20.35 -15.66
CA THR A 405 26.40 -19.85 -14.88
C THR A 405 26.74 -19.78 -13.39
N SER A 406 26.82 -18.56 -12.87
CA SER A 406 27.15 -18.28 -11.47
C SER A 406 25.95 -18.50 -10.55
N TRP A 407 24.79 -17.97 -10.96
CA TRP A 407 23.55 -18.02 -10.18
C TRP A 407 22.35 -18.20 -11.11
N ILE A 408 21.29 -18.84 -10.59
CA ILE A 408 19.92 -18.72 -11.10
C ILE A 408 19.07 -18.17 -9.98
N SER A 409 18.54 -16.96 -10.16
CA SER A 409 17.69 -16.35 -9.14
C SER A 409 16.20 -16.54 -9.40
N PHE A 410 15.45 -16.83 -8.35
CA PHE A 410 14.01 -17.07 -8.36
C PHE A 410 13.30 -16.19 -7.33
N ALA A 411 12.26 -15.50 -7.77
CA ALA A 411 11.31 -14.76 -6.94
C ALA A 411 9.94 -14.90 -7.58
N TYR A 412 8.89 -14.82 -6.76
CA TYR A 412 7.51 -14.92 -7.21
C TYR A 412 6.69 -13.77 -6.62
N SER A 413 5.89 -13.16 -7.48
CA SER A 413 4.83 -12.22 -7.13
C SER A 413 3.77 -12.34 -8.21
N GLU A 414 2.50 -12.12 -7.89
CA GLU A 414 1.42 -12.18 -8.91
C GLU A 414 1.63 -11.14 -10.03
N LYS A 415 2.38 -10.06 -9.78
CA LYS A 415 2.71 -9.05 -10.80
C LYS A 415 3.73 -9.54 -11.84
N THR A 416 4.53 -10.57 -11.55
CA THR A 416 5.66 -11.01 -12.40
C THR A 416 5.77 -12.52 -12.62
N GLY A 417 5.01 -13.32 -11.87
CA GLY A 417 4.92 -14.78 -11.93
C GLY A 417 3.49 -15.23 -12.30
N THR A 418 3.34 -16.51 -12.62
CA THR A 418 2.22 -17.07 -13.38
C THR A 418 0.83 -16.64 -12.89
N HIS A 419 0.12 -15.86 -13.71
CA HIS A 419 -1.30 -16.15 -13.92
C HIS A 419 -1.42 -17.62 -14.32
N ASP A 420 -2.21 -18.37 -13.56
CA ASP A 420 -2.93 -19.48 -14.15
C ASP A 420 -3.81 -18.91 -15.27
N PRO A 421 -3.94 -19.60 -16.42
CA PRO A 421 -4.88 -19.21 -17.48
C PRO A 421 -6.34 -19.45 -17.07
N ILE A 422 -6.74 -19.21 -15.81
CA ILE A 422 -8.13 -19.32 -15.38
C ILE A 422 -8.92 -18.06 -15.79
N ALA A 423 -8.28 -16.95 -16.17
CA ALA A 423 -9.01 -15.83 -16.76
C ALA A 423 -9.54 -16.13 -18.18
N ALA A 424 -8.96 -17.09 -18.90
CA ALA A 424 -9.42 -17.47 -20.24
C ALA A 424 -10.69 -18.36 -20.23
N ASP A 425 -11.05 -18.96 -19.08
CA ASP A 425 -12.18 -19.89 -18.95
C ASP A 425 -13.32 -19.40 -18.04
N LYS A 426 -13.22 -18.20 -17.43
CA LYS A 426 -14.32 -17.66 -16.60
C LYS A 426 -15.45 -17.10 -17.48
N PRO A 427 -16.72 -17.48 -17.25
CA PRO A 427 -17.84 -16.88 -17.97
C PRO A 427 -17.89 -15.38 -17.73
N LEU A 428 -18.28 -14.62 -18.76
CA LEU A 428 -18.57 -13.20 -18.60
C LEU A 428 -19.66 -13.02 -17.55
N ILE A 429 -19.50 -11.99 -16.71
CA ILE A 429 -20.42 -11.68 -15.63
C ILE A 429 -21.89 -11.64 -16.09
N SER A 430 -22.76 -12.22 -15.26
CA SER A 430 -24.17 -12.39 -15.52
C SER A 430 -24.98 -12.06 -14.28
N SER A 431 -25.90 -11.11 -14.41
CA SER A 431 -26.71 -10.63 -13.30
C SER A 431 -27.54 -11.74 -12.64
N PRO A 432 -28.31 -12.58 -13.36
CA PRO A 432 -29.03 -13.69 -12.74
C PRO A 432 -28.10 -14.68 -12.01
N LEU A 433 -26.95 -15.02 -12.59
CA LEU A 433 -26.04 -15.99 -11.99
C LEU A 433 -25.36 -15.45 -10.73
N LEU A 434 -24.98 -14.17 -10.72
CA LEU A 434 -24.38 -13.57 -9.53
C LEU A 434 -25.41 -13.44 -8.40
N GLN A 435 -26.64 -13.04 -8.71
CA GLN A 435 -27.75 -12.97 -7.75
C GLN A 435 -28.11 -14.34 -7.15
N GLU A 436 -28.11 -15.41 -7.95
CA GLU A 436 -28.39 -16.78 -7.48
C GLU A 436 -27.40 -17.26 -6.42
N GLN A 437 -26.18 -16.72 -6.42
CA GLN A 437 -25.13 -17.06 -5.47
C GLN A 437 -25.21 -16.28 -4.15
N VAL A 438 -25.99 -15.20 -4.10
CA VAL A 438 -26.24 -14.47 -2.85
C VAL A 438 -27.02 -15.37 -1.89
N LYS A 439 -26.52 -15.49 -0.65
CA LYS A 439 -27.12 -16.29 0.43
C LYS A 439 -27.12 -15.50 1.73
N ALA A 440 -28.30 -15.37 2.34
CA ALA A 440 -28.45 -14.73 3.65
C ALA A 440 -27.58 -15.41 4.73
N GLU A 441 -27.35 -16.72 4.61
CA GLU A 441 -26.52 -17.47 5.55
C GLU A 441 -25.05 -17.05 5.52
N ASN A 442 -24.52 -16.71 4.34
CA ASN A 442 -23.14 -16.23 4.20
C ASN A 442 -23.01 -14.82 4.79
N LEU A 443 -23.95 -13.93 4.49
CA LEU A 443 -24.02 -12.58 5.07
C LEU A 443 -24.09 -12.64 6.59
N LEU A 444 -24.99 -13.48 7.14
CA LEU A 444 -25.10 -13.71 8.58
C LEU A 444 -23.83 -14.32 9.19
N HIS A 445 -23.15 -15.22 8.48
CA HIS A 445 -21.88 -15.78 8.92
C HIS A 445 -20.82 -14.68 9.05
N ARG A 446 -20.68 -13.82 8.05
CA ARG A 446 -19.77 -12.68 8.09
C ARG A 446 -20.14 -11.67 9.18
N ALA A 447 -21.42 -11.39 9.40
CA ALA A 447 -21.88 -10.52 10.49
C ALA A 447 -21.46 -11.04 11.87
N ARG A 448 -21.50 -12.37 12.08
CA ARG A 448 -20.99 -12.97 13.32
C ARG A 448 -19.49 -12.82 13.48
N GLN A 449 -18.73 -12.91 12.39
CA GLN A 449 -17.29 -12.66 12.42
C GLN A 449 -16.98 -11.20 12.73
N LEU A 450 -17.70 -10.27 12.07
CA LEU A 450 -17.54 -8.83 12.29
C LEU A 450 -17.91 -8.44 13.74
N TYR A 451 -18.99 -8.99 14.29
CA TYR A 451 -19.32 -8.78 15.70
C TYR A 451 -18.24 -9.32 16.65
N LYS A 452 -17.65 -10.48 16.33
CA LYS A 452 -16.53 -11.01 17.12
C LYS A 452 -15.29 -10.10 17.06
N ILE A 453 -15.08 -9.43 15.94
CA ILE A 453 -14.04 -8.41 15.78
C ILE A 453 -14.39 -7.16 16.60
N ALA A 454 -15.64 -6.71 16.59
CA ALA A 454 -16.09 -5.57 17.40
C ALA A 454 -15.86 -5.79 18.92
N GLU A 455 -15.96 -7.04 19.41
CA GLU A 455 -15.65 -7.38 20.80
C GLU A 455 -14.19 -7.05 21.20
N LEU A 456 -13.26 -6.90 20.24
CA LEU A 456 -11.89 -6.47 20.53
C LEU A 456 -11.83 -5.04 21.10
N GLY A 457 -12.82 -4.19 20.82
CA GLY A 457 -12.96 -2.85 21.40
C GLY A 457 -13.39 -2.83 22.87
N GLN A 458 -13.81 -3.97 23.44
CA GLN A 458 -14.42 -4.00 24.78
C GLN A 458 -13.46 -3.61 25.91
N GLU A 459 -12.17 -3.86 25.77
CA GLU A 459 -11.18 -3.43 26.78
C GLU A 459 -11.05 -1.90 26.85
N GLU A 460 -11.27 -1.22 25.73
CA GLU A 460 -11.10 0.23 25.58
C GLU A 460 -12.41 1.00 25.88
N TYR A 461 -13.56 0.44 25.47
CA TYR A 461 -14.87 1.11 25.51
C TYR A 461 -15.87 0.46 26.48
N ASN A 462 -15.49 -0.62 27.17
CA ASN A 462 -16.37 -1.45 28.03
C ASN A 462 -17.50 -2.18 27.29
N HIS A 463 -17.56 -2.09 25.96
CA HIS A 463 -18.50 -2.79 25.10
C HIS A 463 -17.93 -2.99 23.69
N PRO A 464 -18.54 -3.85 22.85
CA PRO A 464 -18.11 -4.00 21.46
C PRO A 464 -18.30 -2.71 20.66
N THR A 465 -17.28 -2.34 19.87
CA THR A 465 -17.30 -1.22 18.93
C THR A 465 -16.22 -1.41 17.88
N ARG A 466 -16.42 -0.83 16.70
CA ARG A 466 -15.45 -0.72 15.61
C ARG A 466 -15.13 0.74 15.30
N VAL A 467 -15.25 1.63 16.30
CA VAL A 467 -14.89 3.04 16.16
C VAL A 467 -13.46 3.23 15.71
N ILE A 468 -13.27 4.19 14.82
CA ILE A 468 -11.99 4.49 14.18
C ILE A 468 -10.82 4.45 15.17
N GLY A 469 -9.76 3.72 14.81
CA GLY A 469 -8.54 3.57 15.62
C GLY A 469 -8.62 2.56 16.76
N SER A 470 -9.81 2.10 17.14
CA SER A 470 -9.96 1.02 18.13
C SER A 470 -9.43 -0.31 17.61
N LYS A 471 -9.16 -1.25 18.52
CA LYS A 471 -8.83 -2.65 18.14
C LYS A 471 -9.92 -3.30 17.28
N GLY A 472 -11.19 -2.95 17.49
CA GLY A 472 -12.30 -3.45 16.67
C GLY A 472 -12.24 -2.93 15.23
N HIS A 473 -11.91 -1.66 15.04
CA HIS A 473 -11.71 -1.09 13.70
C HIS A 473 -10.50 -1.72 12.99
N LEU A 474 -9.35 -1.78 13.66
CA LEU A 474 -8.14 -2.37 13.09
C LEU A 474 -8.35 -3.84 12.69
N GLY A 475 -9.04 -4.61 13.53
CA GLY A 475 -9.42 -5.98 13.19
C GLY A 475 -10.41 -6.07 12.02
N THR A 476 -11.24 -5.05 11.80
CA THR A 476 -12.17 -4.97 10.66
C THR A 476 -11.40 -4.73 9.37
N LEU A 477 -10.47 -3.78 9.38
CA LEU A 477 -9.55 -3.54 8.25
C LEU A 477 -8.75 -4.81 7.92
N ASP A 478 -8.19 -5.49 8.93
CA ASP A 478 -7.46 -6.74 8.74
C ASP A 478 -8.35 -7.84 8.15
N TYR A 479 -9.59 -7.97 8.61
CA TYR A 479 -10.54 -8.96 8.08
C TYR A 479 -10.89 -8.71 6.61
N ILE A 480 -11.17 -7.46 6.25
CA ILE A 480 -11.46 -7.07 4.87
C ILE A 480 -10.23 -7.31 4.00
N TYR A 481 -9.07 -6.78 4.40
CA TYR A 481 -7.83 -6.88 3.64
C TYR A 481 -7.41 -8.35 3.44
N SER A 482 -7.38 -9.14 4.52
CA SER A 482 -7.02 -10.56 4.45
C SER A 482 -7.96 -11.34 3.54
N THR A 483 -9.28 -11.15 3.70
CA THR A 483 -10.29 -11.78 2.83
C THR A 483 -10.03 -11.46 1.37
N LEU A 484 -9.79 -10.19 1.02
CA LEU A 484 -9.54 -9.77 -0.37
C LEU A 484 -8.23 -10.33 -0.92
N THR A 485 -7.17 -10.37 -0.11
CA THR A 485 -5.89 -10.96 -0.54
C THR A 485 -5.95 -12.48 -0.69
N ASP A 486 -6.82 -13.15 0.07
CA ASP A 486 -7.07 -14.60 -0.05
C ASP A 486 -7.82 -14.96 -1.36
N LEU A 487 -8.43 -13.97 -2.03
CA LEU A 487 -9.06 -14.14 -3.36
C LEU A 487 -8.05 -14.20 -4.51
N GLY A 488 -6.75 -14.14 -4.20
CA GLY A 488 -5.68 -14.27 -5.18
C GLY A 488 -5.47 -13.02 -6.02
N ASP A 489 -5.23 -13.20 -7.32
CA ASP A 489 -4.85 -12.15 -8.27
C ASP A 489 -6.03 -11.44 -8.94
N TYR A 490 -7.26 -11.75 -8.52
CA TYR A 490 -8.46 -11.16 -9.11
C TYR A 490 -8.55 -9.65 -8.84
N TYR A 491 -7.97 -9.19 -7.72
CA TYR A 491 -7.94 -7.78 -7.32
C TYR A 491 -6.51 -7.26 -7.15
N THR A 492 -6.28 -6.02 -7.58
CA THR A 492 -5.23 -5.17 -7.00
C THR A 492 -5.80 -4.50 -5.76
N VAL A 493 -5.30 -4.90 -4.59
CA VAL A 493 -5.69 -4.34 -3.29
C VAL A 493 -4.66 -3.28 -2.87
N SER A 494 -5.14 -2.13 -2.40
CA SER A 494 -4.29 -1.05 -1.89
C SER A 494 -4.86 -0.44 -0.62
N ASN A 495 -3.97 -0.18 0.33
CA ASN A 495 -4.25 0.60 1.54
C ASN A 495 -3.93 2.07 1.28
N GLN A 496 -4.92 2.94 1.45
CA GLN A 496 -4.76 4.39 1.35
C GLN A 496 -4.85 5.00 2.76
N SER A 497 -3.70 5.21 3.38
CA SER A 497 -3.61 5.79 4.73
C SER A 497 -3.69 7.32 4.72
N PHE A 498 -4.38 7.88 5.72
CA PHE A 498 -4.55 9.32 5.89
C PHE A 498 -4.75 9.71 7.38
N PRO A 499 -4.45 10.96 7.77
CA PRO A 499 -4.69 11.41 9.13
C PRO A 499 -6.17 11.73 9.34
N ALA A 500 -6.73 11.28 10.47
CA ALA A 500 -8.09 11.58 10.91
C ALA A 500 -8.07 12.07 12.36
N VAL A 501 -8.94 13.03 12.69
CA VAL A 501 -9.14 13.45 14.07
C VAL A 501 -10.22 12.55 14.66
N THR A 502 -9.94 11.97 15.83
CA THR A 502 -10.91 11.24 16.62
C THR A 502 -10.99 11.84 18.01
N GLY A 503 -12.11 11.65 18.69
CA GLY A 503 -12.26 12.03 20.08
C GLY A 503 -13.30 11.20 20.79
N ASN A 504 -13.10 11.00 22.08
CA ASN A 504 -14.01 10.25 22.93
C ASN A 504 -14.26 11.02 24.23
N VAL A 505 -15.51 11.05 24.67
CA VAL A 505 -15.93 11.65 25.94
C VAL A 505 -16.28 10.51 26.90
N PHE A 506 -15.47 10.33 27.95
CA PHE A 506 -15.65 9.27 28.94
C PHE A 506 -16.65 9.66 30.03
N GLU A 507 -16.64 10.93 30.44
CA GLU A 507 -17.55 11.47 31.44
C GLU A 507 -17.79 12.95 31.17
N SER A 508 -19.03 13.41 31.35
CA SER A 508 -19.33 14.84 31.31
C SER A 508 -20.37 15.22 32.36
N ARG A 509 -20.23 16.42 32.93
CA ARG A 509 -21.15 16.98 33.90
C ARG A 509 -21.18 18.50 33.82
N LEU A 510 -22.38 19.05 33.66
CA LEU A 510 -22.63 20.49 33.71
C LEU A 510 -23.55 20.82 34.89
N VAL A 511 -23.21 21.84 35.66
CA VAL A 511 -24.05 22.41 36.71
C VAL A 511 -24.15 23.92 36.51
N LEU A 512 -25.37 24.42 36.35
CA LEU A 512 -25.67 25.84 36.23
C LEU A 512 -26.47 26.28 37.47
N GLY A 513 -25.90 27.16 38.29
CA GLY A 513 -26.40 27.55 39.60
C GLY A 513 -26.49 26.36 40.56
N HIS A 514 -27.71 25.84 40.76
CA HIS A 514 -28.00 24.68 41.60
C HIS A 514 -28.69 23.56 40.82
N THR A 515 -28.66 23.64 39.50
CA THR A 515 -29.40 22.76 38.59
C THR A 515 -28.42 22.06 37.65
N VAL A 516 -28.70 20.78 37.39
CA VAL A 516 -28.04 20.01 36.35
C VAL A 516 -29.04 19.98 35.18
N PRO A 517 -28.75 20.63 34.04
CA PRO A 517 -29.64 20.56 32.88
C PRO A 517 -29.83 19.10 32.44
N GLU A 518 -31.07 18.69 32.17
CA GLU A 518 -31.37 17.30 31.79
C GLU A 518 -30.88 17.00 30.36
N SER A 519 -30.90 17.99 29.48
CA SER A 519 -30.46 17.92 28.09
C SER A 519 -28.96 18.19 27.87
N ALA A 520 -28.17 18.35 28.95
CA ALA A 520 -26.75 18.64 28.81
C ALA A 520 -25.99 17.47 28.20
N THR A 521 -25.41 17.70 27.02
CA THR A 521 -24.54 16.75 26.33
C THR A 521 -23.20 17.41 25.98
N ALA A 522 -22.11 16.64 26.03
CA ALA A 522 -20.82 17.11 25.55
C ALA A 522 -20.81 17.12 24.02
N MET A 523 -20.24 18.16 23.40
CA MET A 523 -20.08 18.18 21.94
C MET A 523 -18.99 17.21 21.50
N GLY A 524 -19.15 16.58 20.33
CA GLY A 524 -18.11 15.76 19.71
C GLY A 524 -16.81 16.53 19.50
N LEU A 525 -15.67 15.85 19.61
CA LEU A 525 -14.33 16.45 19.53
C LEU A 525 -14.09 17.62 20.50
N THR A 526 -14.86 17.71 21.58
CA THR A 526 -14.59 18.68 22.65
C THR A 526 -13.32 18.29 23.42
N PRO A 527 -12.41 19.24 23.71
CA PRO A 527 -11.28 18.96 24.58
C PRO A 527 -11.76 18.71 26.03
N PRO A 528 -10.98 17.96 26.83
CA PRO A 528 -11.28 17.79 28.26
C PRO A 528 -11.24 19.14 28.98
N THR A 529 -11.86 19.20 30.16
CA THR A 529 -11.60 20.32 31.06
C THR A 529 -10.13 20.35 31.47
N LYS A 530 -9.64 21.54 31.82
CA LYS A 530 -8.22 21.74 32.14
C LYS A 530 -7.76 20.75 33.22
N HIS A 531 -6.66 20.04 32.97
CA HIS A 531 -6.12 18.97 33.82
C HIS A 531 -7.08 17.80 34.09
N LYS A 532 -8.16 17.64 33.32
CA LYS A 532 -9.26 16.70 33.60
C LYS A 532 -9.84 16.87 35.00
N GLU A 533 -9.96 18.13 35.44
CA GLU A 533 -10.58 18.53 36.71
C GLU A 533 -11.82 19.40 36.45
N PRO A 534 -12.81 19.46 37.38
CA PRO A 534 -13.92 20.39 37.26
C PRO A 534 -13.43 21.85 37.24
N VAL A 535 -13.94 22.64 36.30
CA VAL A 535 -13.69 24.09 36.20
C VAL A 535 -14.90 24.88 36.73
N TYR A 536 -14.61 26.04 37.32
CA TYR A 536 -15.58 26.88 38.00
C TYR A 536 -15.52 28.31 37.43
N GLY A 537 -16.66 28.90 37.15
CA GLY A 537 -16.74 30.28 36.64
C GLY A 537 -18.14 30.88 36.77
N GLN A 538 -18.27 32.17 36.48
CA GLN A 538 -19.60 32.77 36.26
C GLN A 538 -20.11 32.36 34.88
N LEU A 539 -21.40 32.10 34.74
CA LEU A 539 -22.05 31.95 33.44
C LEU A 539 -22.25 33.35 32.84
N VAL A 540 -21.73 33.56 31.63
CA VAL A 540 -21.78 34.87 30.94
C VAL A 540 -22.41 34.68 29.57
N ALA A 541 -23.49 35.42 29.29
CA ALA A 541 -24.13 35.41 27.97
C ALA A 541 -23.23 36.10 26.93
N VAL A 542 -22.99 35.43 25.81
CA VAL A 542 -22.30 35.96 24.63
C VAL A 542 -23.33 36.64 23.72
N ALA A 543 -22.96 37.78 23.14
CA ALA A 543 -23.86 38.55 22.28
C ALA A 543 -24.12 37.85 20.94
N ASN A 544 -25.23 38.22 20.29
CA ASN A 544 -25.60 37.73 18.96
C ASN A 544 -25.61 36.18 18.92
N HIS A 545 -24.77 35.60 18.06
CA HIS A 545 -24.60 34.16 17.91
C HIS A 545 -23.18 33.70 18.27
N GLY A 546 -22.30 34.55 18.80
CA GLY A 546 -20.92 34.17 19.10
C GLY A 546 -20.12 33.76 17.86
N CYS A 547 -20.37 34.38 16.71
CA CYS A 547 -19.69 34.05 15.45
C CYS A 547 -18.53 35.00 15.16
N GLU A 548 -18.47 36.13 15.85
CA GLU A 548 -17.42 37.13 15.70
C GLU A 548 -16.69 37.35 17.02
N ALA A 549 -15.39 37.66 16.98
CA ALA A 549 -14.61 37.93 18.19
C ALA A 549 -15.19 39.09 19.02
N SER A 550 -15.88 40.04 18.39
CA SER A 550 -16.55 41.16 19.06
C SER A 550 -17.81 40.78 19.84
N ASP A 551 -18.35 39.57 19.64
CA ASP A 551 -19.52 39.09 20.37
C ASP A 551 -19.20 38.74 21.85
N TYR A 552 -17.92 38.51 22.13
CA TYR A 552 -17.43 38.03 23.41
C TYR A 552 -17.01 39.22 24.29
N PRO A 553 -17.56 39.35 25.51
CA PRO A 553 -17.29 40.49 26.37
C PRO A 553 -15.88 40.42 26.99
N SER A 554 -15.30 41.58 27.30
CA SER A 554 -13.92 41.68 27.80
C SER A 554 -13.68 41.05 29.18
N ASP A 555 -14.74 40.77 29.93
CA ASP A 555 -14.72 40.17 31.27
C ASP A 555 -14.99 38.65 31.28
N LEU A 556 -14.90 37.98 30.13
CA LEU A 556 -15.12 36.53 30.01
C LEU A 556 -13.96 35.67 30.56
N ALA A 557 -12.81 36.27 30.88
CA ALA A 557 -11.66 35.55 31.40
C ALA A 557 -11.99 34.81 32.71
N GLY A 558 -11.86 33.47 32.70
CA GLY A 558 -12.21 32.62 33.85
C GLY A 558 -13.70 32.25 33.96
N ALA A 559 -14.55 32.68 33.03
CA ALA A 559 -15.99 32.44 33.02
C ALA A 559 -16.38 31.26 32.13
N VAL A 560 -17.64 30.82 32.23
CA VAL A 560 -18.27 29.87 31.30
C VAL A 560 -19.13 30.66 30.32
N ALA A 561 -18.84 30.55 29.03
CA ALA A 561 -19.56 31.25 27.98
C ALA A 561 -20.90 30.57 27.67
N LEU A 562 -22.01 31.30 27.72
CA LEU A 562 -23.34 30.85 27.27
C LEU A 562 -23.65 31.44 25.90
N ILE A 563 -23.72 30.61 24.87
CA ILE A 563 -23.72 31.02 23.46
C ILE A 563 -24.99 30.48 22.78
N SER A 564 -25.70 31.32 22.04
CA SER A 564 -26.84 30.85 21.22
C SER A 564 -26.35 29.99 20.05
N ARG A 565 -27.09 28.94 19.70
CA ARG A 565 -27.01 28.33 18.36
C ARG A 565 -27.16 29.43 17.30
N GLY A 566 -26.43 29.29 16.21
CA GLY A 566 -26.38 30.26 15.12
C GLY A 566 -25.84 29.65 13.84
N THR A 567 -25.40 30.47 12.90
CA THR A 567 -25.06 30.04 11.53
C THR A 567 -23.59 29.62 11.36
N CYS A 568 -22.71 29.95 12.30
CA CYS A 568 -21.30 29.53 12.26
C CYS A 568 -21.09 28.17 12.97
N PRO A 569 -20.02 27.43 12.61
CA PRO A 569 -19.68 26.15 13.24
C PRO A 569 -19.49 26.25 14.75
N PHE A 570 -19.83 25.18 15.48
CA PHE A 570 -19.66 25.12 16.94
C PHE A 570 -18.19 25.23 17.37
N GLY A 571 -17.26 24.67 16.61
CA GLY A 571 -15.82 24.85 16.82
C GLY A 571 -15.40 26.31 16.85
N THR A 572 -15.89 27.11 15.90
CA THR A 572 -15.62 28.57 15.87
C THR A 572 -16.10 29.25 17.16
N LYS A 573 -17.28 28.89 17.66
CA LYS A 573 -17.80 29.44 18.92
C LYS A 573 -16.91 29.07 20.12
N SER A 574 -16.41 27.84 20.14
CA SER A 574 -15.52 27.33 21.18
C SER A 574 -14.14 28.01 21.13
N ASP A 575 -13.53 28.12 19.94
CA ASP A 575 -12.25 28.80 19.69
C ASP A 575 -12.31 30.26 20.15
N LEU A 576 -13.35 30.99 19.74
CA LEU A 576 -13.53 32.39 20.12
C LEU A 576 -13.78 32.55 21.64
N ALA A 577 -14.51 31.62 22.26
CA ALA A 577 -14.71 31.62 23.71
C ALA A 577 -13.38 31.45 24.46
N GLY A 578 -12.54 30.49 24.04
CA GLY A 578 -11.24 30.27 24.65
C GLY A 578 -10.26 31.41 24.43
N ARG A 579 -10.24 32.01 23.22
CA ARG A 579 -9.46 33.23 22.95
C ARG A 579 -9.87 34.42 23.81
N ALA A 580 -11.16 34.52 24.13
CA ALA A 580 -11.69 35.50 25.08
C ALA A 580 -11.45 35.12 26.55
N GLY A 581 -10.85 33.96 26.82
CA GLY A 581 -10.41 33.51 28.13
C GLY A 581 -11.44 32.67 28.91
N ALA A 582 -12.52 32.22 28.28
CA ALA A 582 -13.47 31.30 28.91
C ALA A 582 -12.79 30.00 29.35
N VAL A 583 -13.27 29.38 30.42
CA VAL A 583 -12.78 28.07 30.89
C VAL A 583 -13.61 26.90 30.36
N ALA A 584 -14.82 27.18 29.87
CA ALA A 584 -15.73 26.26 29.21
C ALA A 584 -16.78 27.06 28.41
N ALA A 585 -17.49 26.39 27.50
CA ALA A 585 -18.61 26.94 26.74
C ALA A 585 -19.86 26.07 26.87
N VAL A 586 -21.02 26.70 26.80
CA VAL A 586 -22.35 26.07 26.77
C VAL A 586 -23.09 26.70 25.60
N VAL A 587 -23.41 25.91 24.58
CA VAL A 587 -24.22 26.32 23.45
C VAL A 587 -25.65 25.87 23.70
N TYR A 588 -26.62 26.77 23.62
CA TYR A 588 -28.02 26.42 23.76
C TYR A 588 -28.76 26.45 22.42
N ASN A 589 -29.72 25.54 22.25
CA ASN A 589 -30.56 25.54 21.06
C ASN A 589 -31.44 26.79 21.03
N ASN A 590 -31.50 27.46 19.88
CA ASN A 590 -32.42 28.57 19.62
C ASN A 590 -33.70 28.11 18.90
N GLU A 591 -33.80 26.80 18.63
CA GLU A 591 -34.99 26.09 18.18
C GLU A 591 -35.45 25.14 19.30
N GLN A 592 -36.69 24.64 19.18
CA GLN A 592 -37.25 23.73 20.19
C GLN A 592 -36.51 22.39 20.16
N GLY A 593 -36.01 21.95 21.32
CA GLY A 593 -35.42 20.62 21.50
C GLY A 593 -33.94 20.64 21.89
N ASP A 594 -33.38 19.45 22.05
CA ASP A 594 -31.99 19.21 22.46
C ASP A 594 -30.98 19.70 21.41
N LEU A 595 -29.70 19.77 21.78
CA LEU A 595 -28.63 20.19 20.89
C LEU A 595 -27.40 19.29 21.03
N SER A 596 -27.10 18.52 19.98
CA SER A 596 -25.83 17.81 19.78
C SER A 596 -25.06 18.42 18.60
N GLY A 597 -23.77 18.13 18.53
CA GLY A 597 -22.89 18.58 17.44
C GLY A 597 -21.43 18.32 17.75
N THR A 598 -20.55 18.57 16.80
CA THR A 598 -19.08 18.44 16.97
C THR A 598 -18.37 19.78 16.78
N LEU A 599 -17.21 19.93 17.43
CA LEU A 599 -16.33 21.08 17.27
C LEU A 599 -15.53 21.05 15.96
N GLY A 600 -15.51 19.93 15.24
CA GLY A 600 -14.72 19.77 14.02
C GLY A 600 -13.21 19.80 14.29
N THR A 601 -12.44 20.41 13.39
CA THR A 601 -10.98 20.44 13.48
C THR A 601 -10.49 21.10 14.78
N PRO A 602 -9.72 20.40 15.64
CA PRO A 602 -9.28 20.94 16.93
C PRO A 602 -8.34 22.13 16.77
N THR A 603 -8.50 23.15 17.62
CA THR A 603 -7.56 24.27 17.76
C THR A 603 -7.01 24.36 19.18
N PRO A 604 -5.85 25.03 19.41
CA PRO A 604 -5.32 25.25 20.75
C PRO A 604 -6.24 26.07 21.68
N ASP A 605 -7.19 26.81 21.10
CA ASP A 605 -8.07 27.70 21.85
C ASP A 605 -9.48 27.09 22.07
N HIS A 606 -9.78 25.90 21.54
CA HIS A 606 -11.03 25.21 21.88
C HIS A 606 -11.12 24.98 23.39
N VAL A 607 -12.31 25.21 23.94
CA VAL A 607 -12.64 24.95 25.35
C VAL A 607 -13.66 23.83 25.45
N SER A 608 -13.76 23.23 26.64
CA SER A 608 -14.76 22.19 26.93
C SER A 608 -16.15 22.72 26.64
N THR A 609 -16.88 22.08 25.72
CA THR A 609 -18.14 22.64 25.18
C THR A 609 -19.30 21.67 25.36
N PHE A 610 -20.41 22.19 25.89
CA PHE A 610 -21.68 21.47 26.05
C PHE A 610 -22.74 22.02 25.09
N GLY A 611 -23.66 21.15 24.67
CA GLY A 611 -24.96 21.53 24.12
C GLY A 611 -26.07 21.39 25.18
N ILE A 612 -27.04 22.30 25.19
CA ILE A 612 -28.29 22.20 25.99
C ILE A 612 -29.50 22.62 25.15
N SER A 613 -30.70 22.14 25.51
CA SER A 613 -31.96 22.54 24.89
C SER A 613 -32.33 24.01 25.16
N ASP A 614 -33.25 24.52 24.35
CA ASP A 614 -33.91 25.81 24.58
C ASP A 614 -34.58 25.88 25.96
N THR A 615 -35.22 24.79 26.36
CA THR A 615 -36.00 24.70 27.60
C THR A 615 -35.11 24.73 28.84
N ASP A 616 -33.97 24.04 28.82
CA ASP A 616 -33.00 24.07 29.91
C ASP A 616 -32.25 25.41 30.00
N ALA A 617 -32.03 26.08 28.87
CA ALA A 617 -31.34 27.37 28.85
C ALA A 617 -32.21 28.54 29.36
N ALA A 618 -33.52 28.49 29.11
CA ALA A 618 -34.44 29.61 29.36
C ALA A 618 -34.38 30.21 30.79
N PRO A 619 -34.36 29.42 31.89
CA PRO A 619 -34.28 29.97 33.25
C PRO A 619 -32.98 30.73 33.54
N PHE A 620 -31.88 30.35 32.89
CA PHE A 620 -30.57 31.00 33.07
C PHE A 620 -30.48 32.27 32.24
N LEU A 621 -31.00 32.26 31.01
CA LEU A 621 -31.11 33.46 30.17
C LEU A 621 -31.92 34.57 30.86
N GLU A 622 -33.07 34.22 31.45
CA GLU A 622 -33.90 35.16 32.21
C GLU A 622 -33.15 35.78 33.40
N LYS A 623 -32.37 34.98 34.15
CA LYS A 623 -31.54 35.49 35.26
C LYS A 623 -30.46 36.45 34.76
N LEU A 624 -29.75 36.07 33.71
CA LEU A 624 -28.68 36.89 33.12
C LEU A 624 -29.24 38.21 32.55
N HIS A 625 -30.42 38.18 31.91
CA HIS A 625 -31.10 39.40 31.43
C HIS A 625 -31.49 40.36 32.56
N ARG A 626 -31.78 39.85 33.77
CA ARG A 626 -32.03 40.67 34.96
C ARG A 626 -30.74 41.16 35.65
N GLY A 627 -29.57 40.80 35.13
CA GLY A 627 -28.27 41.12 35.73
C GLY A 627 -27.95 40.30 36.97
N GLU A 628 -28.64 39.17 37.17
CA GLU A 628 -28.32 38.22 38.25
C GLU A 628 -27.09 37.41 37.88
N LYS A 629 -26.32 37.01 38.89
CA LYS A 629 -25.15 36.14 38.74
C LYS A 629 -25.56 34.68 38.79
N VAL A 630 -24.97 33.87 37.93
CA VAL A 630 -25.16 32.41 37.88
C VAL A 630 -23.79 31.76 37.93
N ASP A 631 -23.52 30.96 38.96
CA ASP A 631 -22.31 30.15 39.03
C ASP A 631 -22.43 28.97 38.05
N ALA A 632 -21.32 28.54 37.46
CA ALA A 632 -21.26 27.38 36.57
C ALA A 632 -20.09 26.48 36.94
N ILE A 633 -20.35 25.17 36.91
CA ILE A 633 -19.35 24.12 37.05
C ILE A 633 -19.43 23.24 35.81
N ALA A 634 -18.30 23.08 35.13
CA ALA A 634 -18.17 22.22 33.96
C ALA A 634 -17.10 21.16 34.23
N TYR A 635 -17.38 19.92 33.85
CA TYR A 635 -16.44 18.82 33.90
C TYR A 635 -16.60 17.97 32.65
N ILE A 636 -15.51 17.76 31.93
CA ILE A 636 -15.44 16.84 30.78
C ILE A 636 -14.14 16.05 30.90
N ASP A 637 -14.25 14.73 31.02
CA ASP A 637 -13.15 13.82 30.73
C ASP A 637 -13.27 13.35 29.29
N ALA A 638 -12.34 13.79 28.45
CA ALA A 638 -12.30 13.47 27.03
C ALA A 638 -10.85 13.33 26.53
N ILE A 639 -10.72 12.72 25.36
CA ILE A 639 -9.53 12.74 24.52
C ILE A 639 -9.90 13.25 23.14
N VAL A 640 -8.98 14.01 22.53
CA VAL A 640 -9.06 14.42 21.13
C VAL A 640 -7.66 14.28 20.58
N GLU A 641 -7.50 13.46 19.54
CA GLU A 641 -6.21 13.13 18.97
C GLU A 641 -6.28 12.95 17.46
N THR A 642 -5.14 13.12 16.80
CA THR A 642 -4.99 12.82 15.38
C THR A 642 -4.38 11.44 15.25
N ILE A 643 -5.14 10.50 14.69
CA ILE A 643 -4.69 9.15 14.38
C ILE A 643 -4.47 9.00 12.87
N HIS A 644 -3.71 7.97 12.47
CA HIS A 644 -3.66 7.56 11.08
C HIS A 644 -4.60 6.37 10.89
N THR A 645 -5.53 6.50 9.95
CA THR A 645 -6.45 5.44 9.55
C THR A 645 -6.24 5.10 8.08
N THR A 646 -7.00 4.14 7.53
CA THR A 646 -6.76 3.63 6.17
C THR A 646 -8.06 3.23 5.48
N ASN A 647 -8.26 3.72 4.25
CA ASN A 647 -9.23 3.15 3.31
C ASN A 647 -8.65 1.88 2.68
N ILE A 648 -9.47 0.86 2.46
CA ILE A 648 -9.10 -0.32 1.67
C ILE A 648 -9.77 -0.22 0.30
N ILE A 649 -8.98 -0.32 -0.76
CA ILE A 649 -9.47 -0.27 -2.14
C ILE A 649 -9.09 -1.55 -2.86
N ALA A 650 -10.05 -2.23 -3.48
CA ALA A 650 -9.83 -3.43 -4.28
C ALA A 650 -10.39 -3.25 -5.69
N GLN A 651 -9.51 -3.20 -6.69
CA GLN A 651 -9.89 -3.07 -8.09
C GLN A 651 -9.62 -4.36 -8.85
N THR A 652 -10.54 -4.82 -9.69
CA THR A 652 -10.32 -5.97 -10.57
C THR A 652 -9.06 -5.78 -11.42
N THR A 653 -8.26 -6.83 -11.58
CA THR A 653 -7.09 -6.84 -12.49
C THR A 653 -7.50 -6.99 -13.95
N GLY A 654 -8.68 -7.58 -14.20
CA GLY A 654 -9.33 -7.64 -15.52
C GLY A 654 -10.38 -6.54 -15.72
N GLY A 655 -10.83 -6.41 -16.97
CA GLY A 655 -11.73 -5.35 -17.42
C GLY A 655 -10.98 -4.08 -17.87
N ASP A 656 -11.73 -3.13 -18.44
CA ASP A 656 -11.22 -1.84 -18.86
C ASP A 656 -10.93 -0.94 -17.65
N PRO A 657 -9.65 -0.61 -17.35
CA PRO A 657 -9.28 0.22 -16.22
C PRO A 657 -9.66 1.70 -16.39
N ASP A 658 -10.00 2.13 -17.61
CA ASP A 658 -10.40 3.51 -17.91
C ASP A 658 -11.93 3.71 -17.80
N ASN A 659 -12.68 2.63 -17.57
CA ASN A 659 -14.12 2.64 -17.35
C ASN A 659 -14.47 1.81 -16.11
N CYS A 660 -14.46 2.43 -14.93
CA CYS A 660 -14.67 1.74 -13.66
C CYS A 660 -16.06 1.91 -13.07
N VAL A 661 -16.63 0.79 -12.67
CA VAL A 661 -17.77 0.68 -11.76
C VAL A 661 -17.22 0.71 -10.34
N MET A 662 -17.47 1.80 -9.61
CA MET A 662 -16.99 1.92 -8.23
C MET A 662 -18.13 1.81 -7.24
N LEU A 663 -17.86 1.20 -6.08
CA LEU A 663 -18.81 1.06 -5.00
C LEU A 663 -18.12 1.04 -3.64
N GLY A 664 -18.80 1.51 -2.61
CA GLY A 664 -18.23 1.61 -1.27
C GLY A 664 -19.26 1.60 -0.15
N GLY A 665 -18.72 1.53 1.06
CA GLY A 665 -19.36 1.53 2.38
C GLY A 665 -18.25 1.74 3.42
N HIS A 666 -18.59 1.98 4.68
CA HIS A 666 -17.61 2.38 5.70
C HIS A 666 -17.18 1.26 6.63
N SER A 667 -15.88 1.23 6.96
CA SER A 667 -15.25 0.16 7.74
C SER A 667 -15.31 0.37 9.24
N ASP A 668 -15.71 1.55 9.71
CA ASP A 668 -15.84 1.89 11.13
C ASP A 668 -17.28 1.77 11.64
N SER A 669 -17.49 2.17 12.88
CA SER A 669 -18.79 2.33 13.53
C SER A 669 -18.69 3.51 14.48
N VAL A 670 -19.80 3.98 15.04
CA VAL A 670 -19.74 4.86 16.20
C VAL A 670 -19.07 4.22 17.43
N GLY A 671 -18.63 5.08 18.37
CA GLY A 671 -18.05 4.70 19.64
C GLY A 671 -19.02 4.02 20.60
N GLU A 672 -20.32 4.25 20.44
CA GLU A 672 -21.42 3.81 21.29
C GLU A 672 -21.91 2.39 21.01
N GLY A 673 -21.57 1.82 19.85
CA GLY A 673 -22.14 0.56 19.39
C GLY A 673 -21.23 -0.27 18.50
N PRO A 674 -21.61 -1.53 18.21
CA PRO A 674 -20.80 -2.46 17.42
C PRO A 674 -20.89 -2.21 15.91
N GLY A 675 -21.95 -1.52 15.45
CA GLY A 675 -22.16 -1.18 14.05
C GLY A 675 -22.33 -2.38 13.14
N ILE A 676 -23.21 -3.33 13.45
CA ILE A 676 -23.38 -4.53 12.60
C ILE A 676 -24.35 -4.28 11.45
N ASN A 677 -25.32 -3.38 11.61
CA ASN A 677 -26.07 -2.85 10.48
C ASN A 677 -25.31 -1.65 9.88
N ASP A 678 -24.86 -0.72 10.73
CA ASP A 678 -24.21 0.55 10.35
C ASP A 678 -22.70 0.59 10.69
N ASP A 679 -21.79 0.48 9.72
CA ASP A 679 -22.02 -0.03 8.36
C ASP A 679 -21.45 -1.45 8.22
N GLY A 680 -21.83 -2.34 9.14
CA GLY A 680 -21.53 -3.74 8.98
C GLY A 680 -22.27 -4.37 7.79
N SER A 681 -23.50 -3.95 7.48
CA SER A 681 -24.32 -4.61 6.47
C SER A 681 -23.94 -4.25 5.03
N GLY A 682 -23.59 -2.98 4.76
CA GLY A 682 -23.04 -2.52 3.50
C GLY A 682 -21.63 -3.06 3.28
N SER A 683 -20.71 -2.85 4.24
CA SER A 683 -19.34 -3.38 4.16
C SER A 683 -19.27 -4.89 3.89
N LEU A 684 -20.12 -5.69 4.53
CA LEU A 684 -20.13 -7.14 4.33
C LEU A 684 -20.84 -7.56 3.03
N THR A 685 -21.78 -6.76 2.53
CA THR A 685 -22.35 -6.93 1.18
C THR A 685 -21.26 -6.78 0.13
N LEU A 686 -20.43 -5.73 0.23
CA LEU A 686 -19.30 -5.52 -0.66
C LEU A 686 -18.32 -6.69 -0.60
N LEU A 687 -17.98 -7.16 0.61
CA LEU A 687 -17.00 -8.22 0.80
C LEU A 687 -17.48 -9.58 0.26
N GLU A 688 -18.77 -9.89 0.44
CA GLU A 688 -19.38 -11.09 -0.12
C GLU A 688 -19.42 -11.03 -1.66
N LEU A 689 -19.86 -9.90 -2.24
CA LEU A 689 -19.91 -9.75 -3.68
C LEU A 689 -18.53 -9.72 -4.32
N ALA A 690 -17.53 -9.12 -3.66
CA ALA A 690 -16.14 -9.20 -4.09
C ALA A 690 -15.64 -10.66 -4.13
N THR A 691 -16.05 -11.49 -3.17
CA THR A 691 -15.75 -12.93 -3.14
C THR A 691 -16.42 -13.66 -4.31
N LEU A 692 -17.71 -13.43 -4.54
CA LEU A 692 -18.48 -14.10 -5.61
C LEU A 692 -18.05 -13.67 -7.01
N LEU A 693 -17.65 -12.41 -7.18
CA LEU A 693 -17.23 -11.83 -8.45
C LEU A 693 -16.00 -12.55 -9.04
N THR A 694 -15.15 -13.14 -8.19
CA THR A 694 -13.96 -13.91 -8.62
C THR A 694 -14.26 -15.06 -9.57
N GLN A 695 -15.52 -15.53 -9.65
CA GLN A 695 -15.95 -16.59 -10.55
C GLN A 695 -16.20 -16.13 -12.00
N TYR A 696 -16.17 -14.82 -12.25
CA TYR A 696 -16.54 -14.22 -13.53
C TYR A 696 -15.42 -13.37 -14.13
N SER A 697 -15.44 -13.22 -15.45
CA SER A 697 -14.71 -12.15 -16.13
C SER A 697 -15.60 -10.89 -16.24
N VAL A 698 -14.98 -9.72 -16.29
CA VAL A 698 -15.66 -8.42 -16.43
C VAL A 698 -15.10 -7.67 -17.64
N ASN A 699 -15.93 -6.84 -18.28
CA ASN A 699 -15.50 -6.00 -19.41
C ASN A 699 -15.03 -4.63 -18.94
N ASN A 700 -15.65 -4.08 -17.90
CA ASN A 700 -15.29 -2.83 -17.26
C ASN A 700 -14.68 -3.14 -15.89
N CYS A 701 -13.73 -2.33 -15.41
CA CYS A 701 -13.19 -2.58 -14.07
C CYS A 701 -14.26 -2.42 -12.99
N VAL A 702 -14.16 -3.23 -11.94
CA VAL A 702 -14.97 -3.09 -10.72
C VAL A 702 -14.03 -2.73 -9.58
N ARG A 703 -14.36 -1.67 -8.85
CA ARG A 703 -13.56 -1.17 -7.73
C ARG A 703 -14.41 -1.08 -6.47
N PHE A 704 -14.11 -1.93 -5.50
CA PHE A 704 -14.68 -1.87 -4.16
C PHE A 704 -13.82 -0.97 -3.27
N ALA A 705 -14.46 -0.22 -2.37
CA ALA A 705 -13.80 0.58 -1.38
C ALA A 705 -14.46 0.42 -0.01
N TRP A 706 -13.64 0.42 1.04
CA TRP A 706 -14.07 0.52 2.42
C TRP A 706 -13.49 1.79 3.01
N TRP A 707 -14.36 2.73 3.32
CA TRP A 707 -14.00 4.07 3.79
C TRP A 707 -13.81 4.05 5.29
N ALA A 708 -12.68 4.56 5.77
CA ALA A 708 -12.50 4.78 7.19
C ALA A 708 -12.99 6.18 7.58
N ALA A 709 -13.41 6.34 8.82
CA ALA A 709 -13.76 7.62 9.43
C ALA A 709 -14.99 8.29 8.78
N GLU A 710 -15.96 7.50 8.34
CA GLU A 710 -17.26 8.02 7.86
C GLU A 710 -17.96 8.75 9.02
N GLU A 711 -17.96 8.12 10.20
CA GLU A 711 -18.66 8.56 11.41
C GLU A 711 -18.09 9.86 12.02
N GLU A 712 -16.85 10.19 11.63
CA GLU A 712 -16.14 11.42 11.98
C GLU A 712 -16.29 12.52 10.92
N GLY A 713 -17.06 12.26 9.86
CA GLY A 713 -17.50 13.25 8.88
C GLY A 713 -17.10 12.96 7.44
N LEU A 714 -17.27 11.72 6.96
CA LEU A 714 -16.95 11.25 5.60
C LEU A 714 -15.47 11.39 5.23
N LEU A 715 -14.56 11.35 6.21
CA LEU A 715 -13.16 11.76 6.00
C LEU A 715 -12.43 10.84 4.99
N GLY A 716 -12.78 9.55 4.97
CA GLY A 716 -12.18 8.56 4.08
C GLY A 716 -12.50 8.78 2.61
N SER A 717 -13.78 8.91 2.26
CA SER A 717 -14.24 9.18 0.90
C SER A 717 -13.78 10.56 0.42
N ASP A 718 -13.84 11.58 1.29
CA ASP A 718 -13.30 12.92 1.00
C ASP A 718 -11.81 12.87 0.68
N TYR A 719 -11.02 12.17 1.50
CA TYR A 719 -9.59 12.03 1.25
C TYR A 719 -9.34 11.35 -0.10
N TYR A 720 -10.04 10.24 -0.38
CA TYR A 720 -9.88 9.50 -1.63
C TYR A 720 -10.08 10.39 -2.85
N VAL A 721 -11.20 11.12 -2.90
CA VAL A 721 -11.53 11.95 -4.06
C VAL A 721 -10.60 13.18 -4.15
N SER A 722 -10.21 13.77 -3.01
CA SER A 722 -9.35 14.97 -2.97
C SER A 722 -7.96 14.77 -3.59
N VAL A 723 -7.45 13.53 -3.60
CA VAL A 723 -6.13 13.20 -4.14
C VAL A 723 -6.16 12.64 -5.56
N LEU A 724 -7.35 12.51 -6.17
CA LEU A 724 -7.46 12.07 -7.56
C LEU A 724 -6.96 13.15 -8.51
N THR A 725 -6.14 12.73 -9.48
CA THR A 725 -5.86 13.59 -10.64
C THR A 725 -7.12 13.68 -11.51
N PRO A 726 -7.28 14.73 -12.34
CA PRO A 726 -8.41 14.81 -13.27
C PRO A 726 -8.54 13.56 -14.15
N ALA A 727 -7.42 12.99 -14.60
CA ALA A 727 -7.42 11.76 -15.39
C ALA A 727 -7.93 10.55 -14.60
N GLU A 728 -7.47 10.35 -13.36
CA GLU A 728 -7.95 9.23 -12.51
C GLU A 728 -9.41 9.41 -12.09
N ASN A 729 -9.84 10.64 -11.84
CA ASN A 729 -11.24 10.96 -11.56
C ASN A 729 -12.11 10.50 -12.73
N GLN A 730 -11.78 10.88 -13.98
CA GLN A 730 -12.58 10.56 -15.17
C GLN A 730 -12.74 9.05 -15.43
N LYS A 731 -11.82 8.20 -14.96
CA LYS A 731 -11.94 6.74 -15.08
C LYS A 731 -13.08 6.16 -14.26
N ILE A 732 -13.52 6.84 -13.20
CA ILE A 732 -14.66 6.41 -12.37
C ILE A 732 -15.92 6.83 -13.11
N ARG A 733 -16.64 5.87 -13.69
CA ARG A 733 -17.88 6.13 -14.46
C ARG A 733 -19.06 6.38 -13.56
N LEU A 734 -19.10 5.73 -12.40
CA LEU A 734 -20.10 5.90 -11.37
C LEU A 734 -19.60 5.41 -10.01
N PHE A 735 -20.19 5.93 -8.95
CA PHE A 735 -20.00 5.48 -7.57
C PHE A 735 -21.33 5.03 -6.96
N MET A 736 -21.39 3.83 -6.40
CA MET A 736 -22.55 3.30 -5.70
C MET A 736 -22.26 3.16 -4.21
N ASP A 737 -23.06 3.84 -3.41
CA ASP A 737 -22.88 3.93 -1.98
C ASP A 737 -23.86 3.00 -1.25
N TYR A 738 -23.31 2.18 -0.37
CA TYR A 738 -24.03 1.12 0.34
C TYR A 738 -23.63 1.12 1.80
N ASP A 739 -24.48 1.77 2.58
CA ASP A 739 -24.40 1.94 4.02
C ASP A 739 -25.33 0.88 4.67
N MET A 740 -26.40 1.29 5.35
CA MET A 740 -27.32 0.36 6.01
C MET A 740 -28.26 -0.41 5.07
N LEU A 741 -28.07 -1.73 4.95
CA LEU A 741 -28.85 -2.64 4.09
C LEU A 741 -29.69 -3.68 4.84
N ALA A 742 -29.71 -3.70 6.18
CA ALA A 742 -30.32 -4.78 6.96
C ALA A 742 -31.19 -4.32 8.16
N SER A 743 -31.78 -3.13 8.12
CA SER A 743 -32.54 -2.57 9.24
C SER A 743 -33.73 -3.45 9.67
N PRO A 744 -34.01 -3.61 10.97
CA PRO A 744 -35.03 -4.55 11.48
C PRO A 744 -36.45 -4.19 11.02
N ASN A 745 -36.80 -2.90 11.03
CA ASN A 745 -38.09 -2.35 10.63
C ASN A 745 -37.96 -1.70 9.24
N PHE A 746 -37.25 -2.37 8.32
CA PHE A 746 -36.84 -1.81 7.02
C PHE A 746 -37.96 -1.20 6.17
N ALA A 747 -37.62 -0.22 5.36
CA ALA A 747 -38.28 0.06 4.08
C ALA A 747 -37.23 -0.06 2.98
N TYR A 748 -37.56 -0.59 1.79
CA TYR A 748 -36.62 -0.52 0.67
C TYR A 748 -36.57 0.91 0.16
N GLN A 749 -35.46 1.60 0.42
CA GLN A 749 -35.29 3.02 0.13
C GLN A 749 -34.26 3.21 -0.99
N VAL A 750 -34.59 4.06 -1.95
CA VAL A 750 -33.69 4.45 -3.04
C VAL A 750 -33.39 5.94 -2.91
N TYR A 751 -32.11 6.32 -3.00
CA TYR A 751 -31.74 7.73 -3.05
C TYR A 751 -32.34 8.41 -4.29
N ASN A 752 -33.08 9.50 -4.10
CA ASN A 752 -33.79 10.20 -5.17
C ASN A 752 -32.88 11.13 -5.98
N ALA A 753 -31.83 10.57 -6.57
CA ALA A 753 -30.92 11.32 -7.42
C ALA A 753 -31.56 11.61 -8.78
N THR A 754 -31.47 12.86 -9.25
CA THR A 754 -31.88 13.24 -10.62
C THR A 754 -30.74 13.96 -11.34
N ASN A 755 -30.68 13.82 -12.66
CA ASN A 755 -29.65 14.48 -13.48
C ASN A 755 -29.84 16.01 -13.54
N ALA A 756 -30.98 16.53 -13.04
CA ALA A 756 -31.26 17.96 -12.97
C ALA A 756 -30.46 18.66 -11.87
N VAL A 757 -30.11 17.95 -10.78
CA VAL A 757 -29.42 18.52 -9.61
C VAL A 757 -28.16 17.75 -9.20
N ASN A 758 -27.89 16.58 -9.83
CA ASN A 758 -26.72 15.74 -9.60
C ASN A 758 -25.97 15.45 -10.91
N PRO A 759 -24.72 14.94 -10.86
CA PRO A 759 -23.98 14.60 -12.06
C PRO A 759 -24.74 13.59 -12.94
N VAL A 760 -24.70 13.82 -14.26
CA VAL A 760 -25.42 13.01 -15.26
C VAL A 760 -24.99 11.55 -15.18
N GLY A 761 -25.95 10.64 -15.01
CA GLY A 761 -25.72 9.22 -14.70
C GLY A 761 -26.31 8.81 -13.34
N SER A 762 -26.55 9.78 -12.45
CA SER A 762 -27.11 9.51 -11.11
C SER A 762 -28.58 9.11 -11.18
N GLU A 763 -29.33 9.67 -12.14
CA GLU A 763 -30.73 9.27 -12.39
C GLU A 763 -30.83 7.85 -12.96
N GLU A 764 -29.92 7.48 -13.85
CA GLU A 764 -29.85 6.15 -14.45
C GLU A 764 -29.50 5.08 -13.40
N LEU A 765 -28.69 5.41 -12.39
CA LEU A 765 -28.48 4.55 -11.23
C LEU A 765 -29.75 4.37 -10.41
N ARG A 766 -30.45 5.47 -10.08
CA ARG A 766 -31.73 5.42 -9.38
C ARG A 766 -32.74 4.55 -10.13
N ASP A 767 -32.87 4.76 -11.44
CA ASP A 767 -33.84 4.06 -12.27
C ASP A 767 -33.54 2.56 -12.32
N LEU A 768 -32.26 2.16 -12.45
CA LEU A 768 -31.82 0.77 -12.35
C LEU A 768 -32.30 0.09 -11.05
N TYR A 769 -32.22 0.81 -9.92
CA TYR A 769 -32.68 0.29 -8.63
C TYR A 769 -34.19 0.11 -8.58
N THR A 770 -34.95 1.09 -9.09
CA THR A 770 -36.41 1.02 -9.11
C THR A 770 -36.93 -0.07 -10.06
N GLU A 771 -36.32 -0.20 -11.24
CA GLU A 771 -36.66 -1.24 -12.21
C GLU A 771 -36.42 -2.63 -11.62
N PHE A 772 -35.33 -2.82 -10.86
CA PHE A 772 -35.08 -4.08 -10.18
C PHE A 772 -36.19 -4.42 -9.18
N TYR A 773 -36.62 -3.47 -8.34
CA TYR A 773 -37.69 -3.74 -7.37
C TYR A 773 -39.02 -4.04 -8.08
N ASP A 774 -39.37 -3.26 -9.11
CA ASP A 774 -40.58 -3.46 -9.92
C ASP A 774 -40.60 -4.84 -10.60
N ASP A 775 -39.48 -5.25 -11.21
CA ASP A 775 -39.34 -6.56 -11.88
C ASP A 775 -39.50 -7.74 -10.91
N HIS A 776 -39.21 -7.52 -9.62
CA HIS A 776 -39.38 -8.52 -8.56
C HIS A 776 -40.70 -8.36 -7.79
N GLY A 777 -41.55 -7.39 -8.16
CA GLY A 777 -42.82 -7.11 -7.49
C GLY A 777 -42.65 -6.62 -6.04
N LEU A 778 -41.53 -5.95 -5.75
CA LEU A 778 -41.22 -5.36 -4.46
C LEU A 778 -41.57 -3.86 -4.48
N ASN A 779 -42.17 -3.36 -3.40
CA ASN A 779 -42.34 -1.93 -3.22
C ASN A 779 -40.99 -1.26 -2.90
N TYR A 780 -40.90 0.04 -3.10
CA TYR A 780 -39.79 0.88 -2.66
C TYR A 780 -40.29 2.30 -2.36
N THR A 781 -39.51 3.08 -1.62
CA THR A 781 -39.72 4.52 -1.40
C THR A 781 -38.48 5.31 -1.79
N PHE A 782 -38.66 6.61 -2.04
CA PHE A 782 -37.56 7.53 -2.31
C PHE A 782 -37.16 8.27 -1.04
N ILE A 783 -35.86 8.39 -0.81
CA ILE A 783 -35.28 9.22 0.25
C ILE A 783 -34.44 10.36 -0.34
N PRO A 784 -34.24 11.46 0.42
CA PRO A 784 -33.39 12.56 -0.02
C PRO A 784 -31.96 12.10 -0.36
N PHE A 785 -31.35 12.74 -1.36
CA PHE A 785 -29.94 12.57 -1.73
C PHE A 785 -29.20 13.85 -1.33
N ASP A 786 -29.02 14.04 -0.03
CA ASP A 786 -28.75 15.33 0.63
C ASP A 786 -27.35 15.46 1.25
N GLY A 787 -26.45 14.53 0.94
CA GLY A 787 -25.02 14.58 1.30
C GLY A 787 -24.62 13.76 2.53
N ARG A 788 -25.54 12.97 3.09
CA ARG A 788 -25.38 12.27 4.38
C ARG A 788 -24.51 11.01 4.39
N SER A 789 -23.89 10.63 3.27
CA SER A 789 -23.11 9.40 3.17
C SER A 789 -21.99 9.58 2.14
N ASP A 790 -21.15 8.56 1.97
CA ASP A 790 -19.89 8.64 1.23
C ASP A 790 -20.05 9.05 -0.25
N TYR A 791 -21.24 8.91 -0.85
CA TYR A 791 -21.52 9.42 -2.19
C TYR A 791 -21.28 10.93 -2.36
N ASP A 792 -21.37 11.71 -1.28
CA ASP A 792 -21.26 13.17 -1.32
C ASP A 792 -19.93 13.65 -1.91
N ALA A 793 -18.83 13.03 -1.47
CA ALA A 793 -17.49 13.33 -1.97
C ALA A 793 -17.39 13.14 -3.49
N PHE A 794 -18.06 12.12 -4.02
CA PHE A 794 -18.04 11.78 -5.44
C PHE A 794 -18.87 12.76 -6.28
N ILE A 795 -20.10 13.06 -5.85
CA ILE A 795 -21.00 13.93 -6.61
C ILE A 795 -20.47 15.37 -6.67
N ARG A 796 -19.85 15.86 -5.58
CA ARG A 796 -19.17 17.16 -5.56
C ARG A 796 -17.98 17.26 -6.51
N HIS A 797 -17.41 16.13 -6.93
CA HIS A 797 -16.34 16.07 -7.91
C HIS A 797 -16.82 15.58 -9.28
N GLY A 798 -18.12 15.71 -9.56
CA GLY A 798 -18.73 15.43 -10.86
C GLY A 798 -18.75 13.95 -11.23
N ILE A 799 -18.61 13.05 -10.25
CA ILE A 799 -18.76 11.61 -10.44
C ILE A 799 -20.23 11.26 -10.18
N PRO A 800 -20.94 10.61 -11.12
CA PRO A 800 -22.32 10.18 -10.89
C PRO A 800 -22.42 9.24 -9.71
N GLY A 801 -23.40 9.47 -8.84
CA GLY A 801 -23.55 8.79 -7.56
C GLY A 801 -24.97 8.27 -7.35
N GLY A 802 -25.11 7.22 -6.54
CA GLY A 802 -26.41 6.72 -6.11
C GLY A 802 -26.27 5.58 -5.12
N GLY A 803 -27.39 5.04 -4.63
CA GLY A 803 -27.37 4.00 -3.62
C GLY A 803 -28.77 3.67 -3.11
N ILE A 804 -28.82 2.73 -2.18
CA ILE A 804 -30.04 2.22 -1.55
C ILE A 804 -29.81 2.06 -0.05
N ALA A 805 -30.89 2.07 0.72
CA ALA A 805 -30.86 1.88 2.16
C ALA A 805 -32.07 1.07 2.64
N THR A 806 -32.02 0.61 3.89
CA THR A 806 -33.17 0.05 4.61
C THR A 806 -33.76 0.99 5.66
N GLY A 807 -33.22 2.20 5.78
CA GLY A 807 -33.59 3.24 6.73
C GLY A 807 -32.79 3.17 8.04
N ALA A 808 -32.40 4.33 8.54
CA ALA A 808 -31.65 4.51 9.78
C ALA A 808 -32.58 5.14 10.83
N GLU A 809 -32.41 6.45 11.08
CA GLU A 809 -33.38 7.26 11.80
C GLU A 809 -34.69 7.50 11.01
N GLY A 810 -35.73 7.94 11.72
CA GLY A 810 -37.05 8.20 11.15
C GLY A 810 -38.05 7.08 11.44
N VAL A 811 -39.32 7.44 11.55
CA VAL A 811 -40.39 6.52 11.96
C VAL A 811 -41.11 5.95 10.74
N LYS A 812 -41.37 4.63 10.77
CA LYS A 812 -42.16 3.95 9.74
C LYS A 812 -43.59 4.49 9.72
N THR A 813 -44.07 4.85 8.54
CA THR A 813 -45.44 5.35 8.32
C THR A 813 -46.48 4.21 8.24
N VAL A 814 -47.77 4.56 8.20
CA VAL A 814 -48.86 3.58 8.01
C VAL A 814 -48.79 2.98 6.60
N GLU A 815 -48.48 3.83 5.62
CA GLU A 815 -48.34 3.48 4.21
C GLU A 815 -47.17 2.49 4.01
N GLU A 816 -46.03 2.76 4.62
CA GLU A 816 -44.86 1.88 4.55
C GLU A 816 -45.07 0.57 5.31
N GLN A 817 -45.82 0.57 6.43
CA GLN A 817 -46.21 -0.69 7.07
C GLN A 817 -47.05 -1.56 6.12
N ALA A 818 -47.93 -0.96 5.33
CA ALA A 818 -48.70 -1.70 4.33
C ALA A 818 -47.82 -2.24 3.18
N MET A 819 -46.72 -1.56 2.84
CA MET A 819 -45.79 -1.96 1.78
C MET A 819 -44.76 -3.01 2.23
N PHE A 820 -44.22 -2.88 3.44
CA PHE A 820 -43.03 -3.60 3.90
C PHE A 820 -43.27 -4.46 5.17
N GLY A 821 -44.42 -4.29 5.83
CA GLY A 821 -44.68 -4.85 7.15
C GLY A 821 -44.00 -4.05 8.27
N GLY A 822 -43.68 -4.70 9.38
CA GLY A 822 -43.09 -4.05 10.55
C GLY A 822 -44.11 -3.29 11.42
N VAL A 823 -43.65 -2.27 12.13
CA VAL A 823 -44.43 -1.52 13.13
C VAL A 823 -44.40 -0.02 12.80
N THR A 824 -45.57 0.56 12.52
CA THR A 824 -45.73 2.02 12.36
C THR A 824 -45.40 2.76 13.65
N GLY A 825 -44.77 3.92 13.53
CA GLY A 825 -44.42 4.81 14.65
C GLY A 825 -43.12 4.44 15.35
N GLU A 826 -42.56 3.26 15.05
CA GLU A 826 -41.23 2.84 15.46
C GLU A 826 -40.19 3.24 14.41
N TRP A 827 -38.94 3.39 14.84
CA TRP A 827 -37.81 3.73 13.95
C TRP A 827 -37.57 2.63 12.91
N TYR A 828 -36.98 2.97 11.76
CA TYR A 828 -36.51 1.96 10.80
C TYR A 828 -35.43 1.06 11.41
N ASP A 829 -34.47 1.66 12.10
CA ASP A 829 -33.51 0.97 12.96
C ASP A 829 -33.53 1.54 14.39
N PRO A 830 -34.24 0.89 15.33
CA PRO A 830 -34.25 1.29 16.74
C PRO A 830 -32.88 1.17 17.45
N CYS A 831 -31.91 0.48 16.84
CA CYS A 831 -30.57 0.26 17.36
C CYS A 831 -29.51 1.10 16.63
N TYR A 832 -29.90 1.99 15.72
CA TYR A 832 -28.98 2.93 15.07
C TYR A 832 -28.13 3.67 16.11
N HIS A 833 -26.81 3.65 15.91
CA HIS A 833 -25.79 4.21 16.81
C HIS A 833 -25.91 3.76 18.29
N GLN A 834 -26.34 2.51 18.53
CA GLN A 834 -26.53 1.98 19.89
C GLN A 834 -25.90 0.60 20.09
N LEU A 835 -25.70 0.26 21.37
CA LEU A 835 -25.18 -1.04 21.82
C LEU A 835 -25.95 -2.25 21.31
N CYS A 836 -27.24 -2.09 20.99
CA CYS A 836 -28.07 -3.18 20.51
C CYS A 836 -27.90 -3.48 19.01
N ASP A 837 -27.11 -2.68 18.27
CA ASP A 837 -26.77 -2.95 16.86
C ASP A 837 -25.78 -4.12 16.74
N THR A 838 -26.34 -5.31 16.96
CA THR A 838 -25.66 -6.60 16.97
C THR A 838 -26.15 -7.45 15.80
N VAL A 839 -25.63 -8.66 15.67
CA VAL A 839 -26.12 -9.65 14.68
C VAL A 839 -27.63 -9.92 14.80
N ALA A 840 -28.23 -9.71 15.97
CA ALA A 840 -29.67 -9.90 16.19
C ALA A 840 -30.54 -8.76 15.61
N ASN A 841 -29.93 -7.62 15.25
CA ASN A 841 -30.60 -6.44 14.71
C ASN A 841 -30.96 -6.61 13.21
N LEU A 842 -30.36 -7.58 12.53
CA LEU A 842 -30.39 -7.66 11.06
C LEU A 842 -31.64 -8.33 10.51
N ASN A 843 -32.37 -7.63 9.64
CA ASN A 843 -33.41 -8.23 8.81
C ASN A 843 -32.81 -8.94 7.59
N LEU A 844 -32.61 -10.25 7.73
CA LEU A 844 -31.94 -11.05 6.69
C LEU A 844 -32.68 -11.09 5.34
N THR A 845 -34.00 -10.95 5.35
CA THR A 845 -34.78 -10.93 4.10
C THR A 845 -34.54 -9.65 3.33
N ALA A 846 -34.58 -8.49 4.00
CA ALA A 846 -34.26 -7.22 3.38
C ALA A 846 -32.81 -7.19 2.89
N TRP A 847 -31.89 -7.69 3.73
CA TRP A 847 -30.47 -7.73 3.42
C TRP A 847 -30.18 -8.57 2.17
N GLU A 848 -30.74 -9.78 2.07
CA GLU A 848 -30.53 -10.65 0.90
C GLU A 848 -31.04 -10.02 -0.40
N TRP A 849 -32.21 -9.38 -0.38
CA TRP A 849 -32.77 -8.71 -1.55
C TRP A 849 -31.95 -7.50 -1.98
N ASN A 850 -31.49 -6.68 -1.02
CA ASN A 850 -30.62 -5.56 -1.33
C ASN A 850 -29.25 -6.02 -1.83
N THR A 851 -28.64 -7.07 -1.26
CA THR A 851 -27.40 -7.65 -1.78
C THR A 851 -27.58 -8.21 -3.20
N LYS A 852 -28.75 -8.77 -3.53
CA LYS A 852 -29.07 -9.17 -4.92
C LYS A 852 -29.20 -7.96 -5.85
N LEU A 853 -29.75 -6.86 -5.36
CA LEU A 853 -29.79 -5.61 -6.13
C LEU A 853 -28.38 -5.07 -6.37
N VAL A 854 -27.51 -5.06 -5.36
CA VAL A 854 -26.09 -4.68 -5.53
C VAL A 854 -25.37 -5.62 -6.51
N ALA A 855 -25.64 -6.91 -6.44
CA ALA A 855 -25.13 -7.87 -7.42
C ALA A 855 -25.61 -7.55 -8.84
N HIS A 856 -26.89 -7.19 -8.99
CA HIS A 856 -27.48 -6.79 -10.26
C HIS A 856 -26.78 -5.55 -10.83
N SER A 857 -26.58 -4.51 -10.03
CA SER A 857 -25.95 -3.26 -10.47
C SER A 857 -24.48 -3.43 -10.85
N ILE A 858 -23.70 -4.20 -10.06
CA ILE A 858 -22.34 -4.59 -10.45
C ILE A 858 -22.36 -5.33 -11.79
N ALA A 859 -23.20 -6.36 -11.92
CA ALA A 859 -23.21 -7.19 -13.11
C ALA A 859 -23.65 -6.45 -14.37
N THR A 860 -24.56 -5.49 -14.26
CA THR A 860 -25.00 -4.63 -15.36
C THR A 860 -23.83 -3.80 -15.87
N TYR A 861 -23.20 -3.01 -15.00
CA TYR A 861 -22.17 -2.05 -15.44
C TYR A 861 -20.79 -2.66 -15.63
N ALA A 862 -20.44 -3.72 -14.92
CA ALA A 862 -19.18 -4.45 -15.14
C ALA A 862 -19.19 -5.17 -16.50
N LYS A 863 -20.39 -5.46 -17.03
CA LYS A 863 -20.57 -6.06 -18.36
C LYS A 863 -20.59 -5.02 -19.47
N SER A 864 -21.31 -3.91 -19.31
CA SER A 864 -21.38 -2.84 -20.31
C SER A 864 -21.88 -1.53 -19.70
N PHE A 865 -21.44 -0.41 -20.27
CA PHE A 865 -22.03 0.92 -20.02
C PHE A 865 -23.01 1.34 -21.13
N ASP A 866 -23.48 0.39 -21.96
CA ASP A 866 -24.50 0.69 -22.98
C ASP A 866 -25.76 1.27 -22.33
N GLY A 867 -26.15 2.46 -22.75
CA GLY A 867 -27.28 3.20 -22.17
C GLY A 867 -26.93 4.04 -20.94
N PHE A 868 -25.71 3.94 -20.41
CA PHE A 868 -25.22 4.81 -19.34
C PHE A 868 -24.42 6.01 -19.90
N PRO A 869 -24.67 7.24 -19.46
CA PRO A 869 -23.98 8.43 -19.98
C PRO A 869 -22.45 8.37 -19.86
N GLU A 870 -21.75 8.90 -20.87
CA GLU A 870 -20.31 9.17 -20.77
C GLU A 870 -20.03 10.38 -19.88
N ARG A 871 -18.89 10.38 -19.20
CA ARG A 871 -18.47 11.53 -18.41
C ARG A 871 -17.87 12.60 -19.31
N THR A 872 -18.30 13.84 -19.11
CA THR A 872 -17.77 15.02 -19.80
C THR A 872 -16.98 15.89 -18.83
N GLU A 873 -15.90 16.53 -19.29
CA GLU A 873 -15.08 17.45 -18.46
C GLU A 873 -15.86 18.68 -17.95
N GLU A 874 -17.03 19.00 -18.52
CA GLU A 874 -17.71 20.30 -18.36
C GLU A 874 -18.66 20.45 -17.16
N THR A 875 -18.83 19.48 -16.27
CA THR A 875 -19.58 19.74 -15.02
C THR A 875 -18.65 20.35 -13.96
N SER A 876 -18.32 21.62 -14.17
CA SER A 876 -17.91 22.49 -13.07
C SER A 876 -19.03 22.47 -12.03
N VAL A 877 -18.68 22.17 -10.78
CA VAL A 877 -19.48 22.03 -9.54
C VAL A 877 -20.35 23.28 -9.21
N SER A 878 -20.41 24.29 -10.09
CA SER A 878 -21.00 25.60 -9.79
C SER A 878 -22.53 25.62 -9.72
N SER A 879 -23.22 24.48 -9.87
CA SER A 879 -24.68 24.38 -9.83
C SER A 879 -25.22 23.39 -8.82
N MET A 880 -24.39 22.74 -8.01
CA MET A 880 -24.89 21.86 -6.94
C MET A 880 -25.26 22.72 -5.73
N GLU A 881 -26.45 22.51 -5.17
CA GLU A 881 -26.83 23.09 -3.88
C GLU A 881 -25.82 22.62 -2.81
N GLU A 882 -25.47 23.48 -1.85
CA GLU A 882 -24.60 23.07 -0.75
C GLU A 882 -25.26 21.87 -0.03
N PRO A 883 -24.51 20.77 0.21
CA PRO A 883 -25.07 19.61 0.88
C PRO A 883 -25.58 20.02 2.25
N LYS A 884 -26.76 19.54 2.60
CA LYS A 884 -27.43 19.90 3.86
C LYS A 884 -26.68 19.32 5.06
N TYR A 885 -26.00 18.20 4.85
CA TYR A 885 -25.27 17.46 5.87
C TYR A 885 -23.89 17.08 5.31
N HIS A 886 -22.83 17.54 5.97
CA HIS A 886 -21.44 17.19 5.71
C HIS A 886 -20.58 17.61 6.90
N GLY A 887 -19.48 16.89 7.17
CA GLY A 887 -18.56 17.18 8.27
C GLY A 887 -19.29 17.32 9.62
N PRO A 888 -19.15 18.46 10.35
CA PRO A 888 -19.81 18.64 11.65
C PRO A 888 -21.33 18.55 11.66
N SER A 889 -21.98 18.68 10.51
CA SER A 889 -23.44 18.61 10.38
C SER A 889 -23.98 17.19 10.25
N LEU A 890 -23.13 16.16 10.11
CA LEU A 890 -23.58 14.75 10.03
C LEU A 890 -24.19 14.23 11.33
N ARG A 891 -23.77 14.77 12.49
CA ARG A 891 -24.27 14.38 13.82
C ARG A 891 -25.45 15.24 14.34
N GLN A 892 -26.10 16.02 13.46
CA GLN A 892 -27.21 16.93 13.81
C GLN A 892 -28.60 16.35 13.54
#